data_AF-A0A7C4G9W0-F1
#
_entry.id   AF-A0A7C4G9W0-F1
#
_cell.length_a   1.000
_cell.length_b   1.000
_cell.length_c   1.000
_cell.angle_alpha   90.00
_cell.angle_beta   90.00
_cell.angle_gamma   90.00
#
_symmetry.space_group_name_H-M   'P 1'
#
loop_
_entity.id
_entity.type
_entity.pdbx_description
1 polymer ?
#
loop_
_entity_poly.entity_id
_entity_poly.type
_entity_poly.pdbx_seq_one_letter_code
_entity_poly.pdbx_strand_id
1 'polypeptide(L)'
;MDRIVRGYILPKAGNIHVEEISYIEGEEMLRKYEEVLSNIISSFLNTRKIDKIRSGEELYDLLNEIVVTIRWTLYLDPIPKVIPSPAFLIIYLIRNKNLKLFSKDTISGLHETPVIEDALKRSVEYERLREYVMDILRYPADTRYGANTSSLLIHMITTSAIASCLLLSRFKDVKDIQNMLIILRLISLFHDVGKFNMREWHRHEDKSMEFMDKVFSEYVDGDAKKLIDDAKKIMRENTGTIMDIFREADRISSNIDRLVRYIPDMLSEKVKAELIECAGKYGRSVEDAYRDWKFWDFVGYEMIKKLTEDFCRNASRIDSRNPIIRAEVELKEDWKELKEILVTRFDVRGIQNYIRVNDLRSICGASRIVDFTCLVSIPCFIINNLKLPAECILYFGGGSITVVTPPDKVSEFSKLCSEAKRELGLNIIYGSSYFHSSFSIVNYNIDCELMRRKILEDEELNVEPNISYICDFCGSSRVEVLDGNREKVGDSLVCRACRVKYDVGDSIYLNWRIRRVKSLLSLNVDLDKLKKYVMEYIAGVKYESIEREYIERYPNIALIRFDANLASLIMMSCTSISDAVERSIRIDYSVKKALHDVIDYVRNKYAEEYFRLILGIIYVGGDDGFMLCPSYIALPLTIHLAREFNIQMGGKATLSIGIAVAKPKHPILELYRSAGYLLDKYAKGSARGESVKIAGGSDHKFYGSLAFYVADGGVMTEHVLDHVIDLVGSKRLSLMYDEMGKIGSYMISSIQEDNSIFRLLSIVFGDIDIETFNYRGLMDMIINSINEKQRSGESDLHNRLTDIRNDALDIVKKTLFTDDSVKVKIIYAKRQSKRLGHRYIDILKYLFSLKEMRFPLHDLLQIVKIVGGGIE
;
A
#
# COMPACT_ATOMS: atom_id res chain seq x y z
N MET A 1 15.43 -23.29 25.29
CA MET A 1 14.89 -21.94 25.49
C MET A 1 13.37 -22.02 25.41
N ASP A 2 12.64 -21.42 26.35
CA ASP A 2 11.16 -21.42 26.33
C ASP A 2 10.57 -20.24 25.53
N ARG A 3 11.41 -19.27 25.17
CA ARG A 3 11.07 -18.06 24.41
C ARG A 3 12.21 -17.66 23.49
N ILE A 4 11.86 -17.02 22.38
CA ILE A 4 12.79 -16.36 21.46
C ILE A 4 12.36 -14.91 21.21
N VAL A 5 13.27 -14.12 20.67
CA VAL A 5 13.09 -12.69 20.43
C VAL A 5 13.03 -12.43 18.93
N ARG A 6 11.98 -11.75 18.45
CA ARG A 6 11.85 -11.21 17.08
C ARG A 6 12.04 -9.70 17.11
N GLY A 7 12.95 -9.16 16.29
CA GLY A 7 13.22 -7.71 16.19
C GLY A 7 12.64 -7.05 14.95
N TYR A 8 11.96 -5.92 15.08
CA TYR A 8 11.37 -5.18 13.96
C TYR A 8 12.11 -3.86 13.70
N ILE A 9 12.79 -3.78 12.55
CA ILE A 9 13.49 -2.55 12.12
C ILE A 9 12.47 -1.42 11.94
N LEU A 10 11.46 -1.62 11.10
CA LEU A 10 10.28 -0.77 11.15
C LEU A 10 9.42 -1.23 12.34
N PRO A 11 9.21 -0.44 13.41
CA PRO A 11 8.48 -0.90 14.60
C PRO A 11 7.03 -1.24 14.26
N LYS A 12 6.42 -2.20 14.95
CA LYS A 12 4.98 -2.51 14.82
C LYS A 12 4.10 -1.43 15.45
N ALA A 13 2.78 -1.54 15.24
CA ALA A 13 1.79 -0.69 15.89
C ALA A 13 2.04 -0.60 17.41
N GLY A 14 2.03 0.64 17.93
CA GLY A 14 2.43 0.93 19.31
C GLY A 14 3.94 1.16 19.51
N ASN A 15 4.71 1.39 18.45
CA ASN A 15 6.17 1.60 18.48
C ASN A 15 6.93 0.40 19.06
N ILE A 16 6.48 -0.82 18.73
CA ILE A 16 7.03 -2.07 19.25
C ILE A 16 8.18 -2.53 18.36
N HIS A 17 9.40 -2.46 18.88
CA HIS A 17 10.61 -2.92 18.19
C HIS A 17 10.93 -4.40 18.43
N VAL A 18 10.36 -5.00 19.48
CA VAL A 18 10.67 -6.38 19.86
C VAL A 18 9.40 -7.11 20.26
N GLU A 19 9.30 -8.35 19.82
CA GLU A 19 8.24 -9.28 20.19
C GLU A 19 8.85 -10.56 20.76
N GLU A 20 8.23 -11.06 21.83
CA GLU A 20 8.56 -12.34 22.43
C GLU A 20 7.69 -13.42 21.79
N ILE A 21 8.29 -14.55 21.42
CA ILE A 21 7.57 -15.71 20.92
C ILE A 21 7.87 -16.88 21.84
N SER A 22 6.85 -17.42 22.48
CA SER A 22 6.95 -18.62 23.31
C SER A 22 7.00 -19.89 22.46
N TYR A 23 7.47 -20.98 23.08
CA TYR A 23 7.48 -22.29 22.41
C TYR A 23 6.07 -22.73 21.96
N ILE A 24 5.03 -22.43 22.75
CA ILE A 24 3.63 -22.78 22.44
C ILE A 24 3.17 -22.03 21.19
N GLU A 25 3.48 -20.74 21.10
CA GLU A 25 3.18 -19.94 19.91
C GLU A 25 3.94 -20.44 18.68
N GLY A 26 5.20 -20.87 18.84
CA GLY A 26 5.97 -21.49 17.76
C GLY A 26 5.33 -22.77 17.22
N GLU A 27 4.88 -23.68 18.10
CA GLU A 27 4.16 -24.88 17.69
C GLU A 27 2.81 -24.57 17.04
N GLU A 28 2.10 -23.54 17.54
CA GLU A 28 0.85 -23.08 16.93
C GLU A 28 1.08 -22.53 15.52
N MET A 29 2.13 -21.73 15.32
CA MET A 29 2.54 -21.23 13.99
C MET A 29 2.88 -22.37 13.04
N LEU A 30 3.56 -23.43 13.51
CA LEU A 30 3.84 -24.61 12.70
C LEU A 30 2.55 -25.30 12.25
N ARG A 31 1.59 -25.52 13.17
CA ARG A 31 0.29 -26.13 12.83
C ARG A 31 -0.51 -25.26 11.86
N LYS A 32 -0.50 -23.94 12.05
CA LYS A 32 -1.09 -22.98 11.10
C LYS A 32 -0.43 -23.11 9.72
N TYR A 33 0.89 -23.30 9.66
CA TYR A 33 1.59 -23.50 8.40
C TYR A 33 1.20 -24.81 7.70
N GLU A 34 1.09 -25.91 8.45
CA GLU A 34 0.56 -27.18 7.94
C GLU A 34 -0.85 -27.02 7.36
N GLU A 35 -1.73 -26.30 8.06
CA GLU A 35 -3.10 -26.03 7.61
C GLU A 35 -3.13 -25.18 6.34
N VAL A 36 -2.32 -24.12 6.28
CA VAL A 36 -2.17 -23.29 5.07
C VAL A 36 -1.77 -24.14 3.87
N LEU A 37 -0.73 -24.97 4.01
CA LEU A 37 -0.25 -25.82 2.92
C LEU A 37 -1.27 -26.88 2.52
N SER A 38 -1.91 -27.54 3.49
CA SER A 38 -2.94 -28.56 3.22
C SER A 38 -4.14 -27.98 2.48
N ASN A 39 -4.56 -26.76 2.84
CA ASN A 39 -5.63 -26.05 2.14
C ASN A 39 -5.24 -25.70 0.71
N ILE A 40 -3.99 -25.25 0.49
CA ILE A 40 -3.49 -24.96 -0.87
C ILE A 40 -3.45 -26.24 -1.71
N ILE A 41 -2.88 -27.33 -1.18
CA ILE A 41 -2.77 -28.61 -1.90
C ILE A 41 -4.17 -29.15 -2.25
N SER A 42 -5.09 -29.14 -1.29
CA SER A 42 -6.48 -29.57 -1.51
C SER A 42 -7.17 -28.71 -2.58
N SER A 43 -6.97 -27.39 -2.55
CA SER A 43 -7.50 -26.48 -3.57
C SER A 43 -6.90 -26.73 -4.95
N PHE A 44 -5.61 -27.04 -5.02
CA PHE A 44 -4.91 -27.40 -6.26
C PHE A 44 -5.50 -28.68 -6.87
N LEU A 45 -5.62 -29.75 -6.09
CA LEU A 45 -6.18 -31.03 -6.51
C LEU A 45 -7.62 -30.88 -7.03
N ASN A 46 -8.47 -30.21 -6.25
CA ASN A 46 -9.86 -29.95 -6.61
C ASN A 46 -9.98 -29.17 -7.91
N THR A 47 -9.13 -28.16 -8.12
CA THR A 47 -9.21 -27.33 -9.33
C THR A 47 -8.69 -28.06 -10.57
N ARG A 48 -7.64 -28.87 -10.42
CA ARG A 48 -7.10 -29.70 -11.51
C ARG A 48 -7.95 -30.94 -11.80
N LYS A 49 -8.94 -31.24 -10.93
CA LYS A 49 -9.78 -32.44 -10.98
C LYS A 49 -8.94 -33.72 -10.96
N ILE A 50 -7.89 -33.72 -10.16
CA ILE A 50 -7.03 -34.86 -9.89
C ILE A 50 -7.15 -35.24 -8.41
N ASP A 51 -7.02 -36.52 -8.12
CA ASP A 51 -7.02 -37.06 -6.76
C ASP A 51 -5.63 -36.94 -6.08
N LYS A 52 -4.57 -37.04 -6.88
CA LYS A 52 -3.17 -36.98 -6.42
C LYS A 52 -2.24 -36.39 -7.47
N ILE A 53 -1.12 -35.85 -7.00
CA ILE A 53 -0.01 -35.31 -7.81
C ILE A 53 0.91 -36.46 -8.19
N ARG A 54 1.10 -36.72 -9.48
CA ARG A 54 1.84 -37.90 -9.98
C ARG A 54 3.09 -37.57 -10.78
N SER A 55 3.17 -36.38 -11.37
CA SER A 55 4.27 -35.96 -12.25
C SER A 55 5.10 -34.81 -11.68
N GLY A 56 6.36 -34.69 -12.13
CA GLY A 56 7.20 -33.54 -11.80
C GLY A 56 6.63 -32.19 -12.28
N GLU A 57 5.90 -32.15 -13.41
CA GLU A 57 5.25 -30.91 -13.87
C GLU A 57 4.13 -30.46 -12.92
N GLU A 58 3.27 -31.37 -12.47
CA GLU A 58 2.22 -31.05 -11.49
C GLU A 58 2.82 -30.58 -10.16
N LEU A 59 3.91 -31.20 -9.72
CA LEU A 59 4.62 -30.80 -8.51
C LEU A 59 5.27 -29.42 -8.66
N TYR A 60 5.86 -29.11 -9.82
CA TYR A 60 6.41 -27.79 -10.11
C TYR A 60 5.33 -26.68 -10.08
N ASP A 61 4.17 -26.96 -10.69
CA ASP A 61 3.02 -26.06 -10.71
C ASP A 61 2.44 -25.87 -9.30
N LEU A 62 2.37 -26.93 -8.48
CA LEU A 62 1.96 -26.83 -7.06
C LEU A 62 2.89 -25.92 -6.27
N LEU A 63 4.21 -26.09 -6.40
CA LEU A 63 5.18 -25.26 -5.67
C LEU A 63 5.05 -23.77 -6.05
N ASN A 64 4.76 -23.46 -7.32
CA ASN A 64 4.43 -22.10 -7.74
C ASN A 64 3.16 -21.60 -7.05
N GLU A 65 2.10 -22.41 -7.02
CA GLU A 65 0.84 -22.05 -6.38
C GLU A 65 0.98 -21.83 -4.87
N ILE A 66 1.80 -22.63 -4.18
CA ILE A 66 2.12 -22.43 -2.75
C ILE A 66 2.74 -21.05 -2.53
N VAL A 67 3.82 -20.75 -3.24
CA VAL A 67 4.55 -19.49 -3.06
C VAL A 67 3.69 -18.28 -3.42
N VAL A 68 2.97 -18.36 -4.54
CA VAL A 68 2.05 -17.30 -4.98
C VAL A 68 0.96 -17.08 -3.94
N THR A 69 0.29 -18.14 -3.47
CA THR A 69 -0.82 -18.01 -2.52
C THR A 69 -0.35 -17.37 -1.22
N ILE A 70 0.76 -17.87 -0.66
CA ILE A 70 1.36 -17.31 0.56
C ILE A 70 1.65 -15.82 0.37
N ARG A 71 2.39 -15.44 -0.67
CA ARG A 71 2.77 -14.05 -0.91
C ARG A 71 1.55 -13.14 -1.17
N TRP A 72 0.55 -13.62 -1.90
CA TRP A 72 -0.56 -12.78 -2.37
C TRP A 72 -1.61 -12.57 -1.27
N THR A 73 -1.74 -13.50 -0.32
CA THR A 73 -2.57 -13.31 0.88
C THR A 73 -2.07 -12.17 1.78
N LEU A 74 -0.80 -11.77 1.67
CA LEU A 74 -0.22 -10.66 2.45
C LEU A 74 -0.74 -9.28 2.00
N TYR A 75 -1.20 -9.16 0.76
CA TYR A 75 -1.72 -7.91 0.19
C TYR A 75 -3.25 -7.85 0.29
N LEU A 76 -3.78 -6.69 0.70
CA LEU A 76 -5.23 -6.49 0.79
C LEU A 76 -5.80 -6.00 -0.55
N ASP A 77 -7.04 -6.36 -0.86
CA ASP A 77 -7.81 -5.67 -1.89
C ASP A 77 -8.50 -4.43 -1.25
N PRO A 78 -8.56 -3.26 -1.90
CA PRO A 78 -9.26 -2.10 -1.35
C PRO A 78 -10.74 -2.32 -1.05
N ILE A 79 -11.41 -3.21 -1.81
CA ILE A 79 -12.83 -3.50 -1.67
C ILE A 79 -13.07 -5.01 -1.63
N PRO A 80 -12.74 -5.65 -0.51
CA PRO A 80 -12.85 -7.09 -0.36
C PRO A 80 -14.31 -7.52 -0.58
N LYS A 81 -14.51 -8.73 -1.11
CA LYS A 81 -15.83 -9.37 -1.32
C LYS A 81 -16.70 -8.74 -2.43
N VAL A 82 -16.33 -7.55 -2.93
CA VAL A 82 -16.98 -6.88 -4.06
C VAL A 82 -16.21 -7.14 -5.34
N ILE A 83 -14.91 -6.85 -5.36
CA ILE A 83 -14.05 -7.07 -6.53
C ILE A 83 -13.11 -8.24 -6.21
N PRO A 84 -12.93 -9.21 -7.12
CA PRO A 84 -11.90 -10.22 -6.95
C PRO A 84 -10.54 -9.54 -6.99
N SER A 85 -9.70 -9.79 -5.99
CA SER A 85 -8.31 -9.34 -6.03
C SER A 85 -7.65 -9.87 -7.30
N PRO A 86 -6.96 -9.02 -8.11
CA PRO A 86 -6.20 -9.50 -9.26
C PRO A 86 -5.22 -10.59 -8.84
N ALA A 87 -4.76 -10.51 -7.60
CA ALA A 87 -3.94 -11.48 -6.96
C ALA A 87 -4.47 -12.92 -7.15
N PHE A 88 -5.76 -13.19 -6.96
CA PHE A 88 -6.27 -14.56 -7.11
C PHE A 88 -6.39 -15.01 -8.57
N LEU A 89 -6.45 -14.07 -9.52
CA LEU A 89 -6.49 -14.38 -10.95
C LEU A 89 -5.15 -14.95 -11.44
N ILE A 90 -4.03 -14.64 -10.78
CA ILE A 90 -2.73 -15.22 -11.14
C ILE A 90 -2.73 -16.74 -10.98
N ILE A 91 -3.40 -17.28 -9.95
CA ILE A 91 -3.46 -18.72 -9.68
C ILE A 91 -4.21 -19.39 -10.84
N TYR A 92 -5.29 -18.78 -11.29
CA TYR A 92 -6.04 -19.24 -12.46
C TYR A 92 -5.18 -19.19 -13.74
N LEU A 93 -4.39 -18.13 -13.94
CA LEU A 93 -3.55 -17.98 -15.14
C LEU A 93 -2.31 -18.89 -15.16
N ILE A 94 -1.68 -19.14 -14.02
CA ILE A 94 -0.58 -20.10 -13.93
C ILE A 94 -1.07 -21.49 -14.37
N ARG A 95 -2.33 -21.82 -14.08
CA ARG A 95 -2.97 -23.06 -14.53
C ARG A 95 -3.32 -23.06 -16.03
N ASN A 96 -3.49 -21.90 -16.66
CA ASN A 96 -3.91 -21.74 -18.05
C ASN A 96 -2.80 -21.12 -18.93
N LYS A 97 -1.86 -21.95 -19.39
CA LYS A 97 -0.61 -21.54 -20.07
C LYS A 97 -0.78 -20.87 -21.46
N ASN A 98 -2.00 -20.76 -22.01
CA ASN A 98 -2.27 -20.32 -23.40
C ASN A 98 -2.83 -18.89 -23.54
N LEU A 99 -2.84 -18.07 -22.48
CA LEU A 99 -3.49 -16.75 -22.50
C LEU A 99 -2.55 -15.61 -22.90
N LYS A 100 -3.07 -14.64 -23.67
CA LYS A 100 -2.34 -13.44 -24.08
C LYS A 100 -2.28 -12.43 -22.91
N LEU A 101 -1.18 -12.45 -22.15
CA LEU A 101 -1.00 -11.75 -20.87
C LEU A 101 -1.31 -10.24 -20.86
N PHE A 102 -1.17 -9.55 -21.99
CA PHE A 102 -1.40 -8.11 -22.12
C PHE A 102 -2.62 -7.75 -22.98
N SER A 103 -3.55 -8.68 -23.19
CA SER A 103 -4.74 -8.45 -24.02
C SER A 103 -5.96 -8.04 -23.20
N LYS A 104 -6.78 -7.14 -23.76
CA LYS A 104 -8.12 -6.83 -23.26
C LYS A 104 -8.94 -8.13 -23.10
N ASP A 105 -8.86 -9.05 -24.06
CA ASP A 105 -9.65 -10.29 -24.03
C ASP A 105 -9.26 -11.18 -22.84
N THR A 106 -8.00 -11.20 -22.43
CA THR A 106 -7.58 -11.93 -21.22
C THR A 106 -8.09 -11.24 -19.96
N ILE A 107 -8.01 -9.91 -19.90
CA ILE A 107 -8.59 -9.15 -18.78
C ILE A 107 -10.11 -9.40 -18.72
N SER A 108 -10.82 -9.28 -19.84
CA SER A 108 -12.27 -9.54 -19.94
C SER A 108 -12.67 -10.98 -19.64
N GLY A 109 -11.94 -11.96 -20.16
CA GLY A 109 -12.22 -13.39 -19.94
C GLY A 109 -12.00 -13.85 -18.50
N LEU A 110 -11.02 -13.26 -17.80
CA LEU A 110 -10.83 -13.49 -16.36
C LEU A 110 -11.97 -12.94 -15.49
N HIS A 111 -12.80 -12.10 -16.09
CA HIS A 111 -13.97 -11.51 -15.48
C HIS A 111 -15.28 -12.19 -15.90
N GLU A 112 -15.22 -13.37 -16.51
CA GLU A 112 -16.39 -14.23 -16.67
C GLU A 112 -16.90 -14.71 -15.30
N THR A 113 -18.23 -14.71 -15.15
CA THR A 113 -18.95 -14.96 -13.88
C THR A 113 -18.44 -16.18 -13.09
N PRO A 114 -18.19 -17.36 -13.71
CA PRO A 114 -17.75 -18.54 -12.96
C PRO A 114 -16.36 -18.39 -12.33
N VAL A 115 -15.43 -17.73 -13.02
CA VAL A 115 -14.05 -17.51 -12.55
C VAL A 115 -14.04 -16.50 -11.41
N ILE A 116 -14.82 -15.42 -11.54
CA ILE A 116 -14.94 -14.43 -10.45
C ILE A 116 -15.65 -15.03 -9.23
N GLU A 117 -16.75 -15.77 -9.42
CA GLU A 117 -17.48 -16.35 -8.30
C GLU A 117 -16.63 -17.34 -7.50
N ASP A 118 -15.80 -18.14 -8.18
CA ASP A 118 -14.82 -19.00 -7.53
C ASP A 118 -13.76 -18.17 -6.78
N ALA A 119 -13.17 -17.16 -7.41
CA ALA A 119 -12.21 -16.27 -6.77
C ALA A 119 -12.80 -15.54 -5.54
N LEU A 120 -14.06 -15.13 -5.59
CA LEU A 120 -14.76 -14.50 -4.46
C LEU A 120 -15.12 -15.48 -3.35
N LYS A 121 -15.56 -16.70 -3.67
CA LYS A 121 -15.80 -17.74 -2.65
C LYS A 121 -14.52 -18.02 -1.86
N ARG A 122 -13.42 -18.20 -2.60
CA ARG A 122 -12.12 -18.42 -1.99
C ARG A 122 -11.62 -17.20 -1.22
N SER A 123 -12.00 -15.97 -1.60
CA SER A 123 -11.57 -14.76 -0.88
C SER A 123 -11.91 -14.75 0.62
N VAL A 124 -12.99 -15.43 1.03
CA VAL A 124 -13.36 -15.60 2.45
C VAL A 124 -12.45 -16.61 3.15
N GLU A 125 -12.13 -17.73 2.50
CA GLU A 125 -11.14 -18.70 3.01
C GLU A 125 -9.75 -18.08 3.10
N TYR A 126 -9.40 -17.20 2.16
CA TYR A 126 -8.13 -16.48 2.14
C TYR A 126 -8.00 -15.42 3.23
N GLU A 127 -9.11 -14.87 3.75
CA GLU A 127 -9.07 -13.96 4.89
C GLU A 127 -8.54 -14.68 6.15
N ARG A 128 -8.99 -15.92 6.37
CA ARG A 128 -8.45 -16.80 7.43
C ARG A 128 -7.01 -17.21 7.15
N LEU A 129 -6.69 -17.63 5.92
CA LEU A 129 -5.32 -18.00 5.55
C LEU A 129 -4.36 -16.83 5.73
N ARG A 130 -4.79 -15.60 5.45
CA ARG A 130 -4.01 -14.39 5.63
C ARG A 130 -3.60 -14.20 7.09
N GLU A 131 -4.51 -14.37 8.04
CA GLU A 131 -4.16 -14.28 9.47
C GLU A 131 -3.06 -15.28 9.83
N TYR A 132 -3.16 -16.51 9.32
CA TYR A 132 -2.16 -17.54 9.56
C TYR A 132 -0.81 -17.21 8.90
N VAL A 133 -0.82 -16.72 7.66
CA VAL A 133 0.41 -16.33 6.96
C VAL A 133 1.07 -15.12 7.65
N MET A 134 0.29 -14.14 8.09
CA MET A 134 0.79 -13.02 8.89
C MET A 134 1.39 -13.48 10.23
N ASP A 135 0.82 -14.52 10.85
CA ASP A 135 1.37 -15.12 12.06
C ASP A 135 2.70 -15.83 11.79
N ILE A 136 2.78 -16.63 10.74
CA ILE A 136 3.99 -17.34 10.32
C ILE A 136 5.12 -16.34 9.98
N LEU A 137 4.78 -15.20 9.35
CA LEU A 137 5.74 -14.14 9.03
C LEU A 137 6.45 -13.57 10.27
N ARG A 138 5.83 -13.64 11.46
CA ARG A 138 6.39 -13.13 12.73
C ARG A 138 7.57 -13.97 13.23
N TYR A 139 7.75 -15.19 12.76
CA TYR A 139 8.80 -16.06 13.27
C TYR A 139 10.18 -15.66 12.72
N PRO A 140 11.21 -15.46 13.56
CA PRO A 140 12.52 -15.05 13.09
C PRO A 140 13.31 -16.22 12.47
N ALA A 141 14.14 -15.94 11.48
CA ALA A 141 15.01 -16.93 10.84
C ALA A 141 16.18 -17.39 11.74
N ASP A 142 16.55 -16.57 12.72
CA ASP A 142 17.65 -16.75 13.67
C ASP A 142 17.25 -16.19 15.04
N THR A 143 17.89 -16.64 16.13
CA THR A 143 17.58 -16.19 17.49
C THR A 143 18.57 -15.17 18.04
N ARG A 144 19.70 -14.95 17.36
CA ARG A 144 20.72 -13.97 17.75
C ARG A 144 20.29 -12.55 17.39
N TYR A 145 20.68 -11.58 18.21
CA TYR A 145 20.35 -10.18 17.94
C TYR A 145 20.91 -9.71 16.57
N GLY A 146 20.15 -8.85 15.89
CA GLY A 146 20.43 -8.39 14.51
C GLY A 146 20.03 -9.42 13.46
N ALA A 147 20.38 -10.70 13.65
CA ALA A 147 19.97 -11.80 12.78
C ALA A 147 18.48 -12.18 12.93
N ASN A 148 17.92 -11.97 14.13
CA ASN A 148 16.52 -12.15 14.45
C ASN A 148 15.59 -11.04 13.91
N THR A 149 16.11 -10.19 13.01
CA THR A 149 15.35 -9.13 12.33
C THR A 149 14.71 -9.57 11.02
N SER A 150 15.05 -10.77 10.52
CA SER A 150 14.51 -11.33 9.29
C SER A 150 13.50 -12.45 9.56
N SER A 151 12.42 -12.48 8.78
CA SER A 151 11.37 -13.50 8.85
C SER A 151 11.86 -14.85 8.28
N LEU A 152 11.58 -15.95 8.97
CA LEU A 152 11.89 -17.31 8.51
C LEU A 152 11.19 -17.63 7.19
N LEU A 153 9.95 -17.21 7.01
CA LEU A 153 9.20 -17.43 5.78
C LEU A 153 9.86 -16.73 4.58
N ILE A 154 10.24 -15.47 4.75
CA ILE A 154 10.91 -14.71 3.68
C ILE A 154 12.30 -15.27 3.40
N HIS A 155 13.03 -15.70 4.43
CA HIS A 155 14.34 -16.36 4.29
C HIS A 155 14.23 -17.60 3.40
N MET A 156 13.32 -18.54 3.69
CA MET A 156 13.16 -19.76 2.89
C MET A 156 12.80 -19.46 1.42
N ILE A 157 11.90 -18.50 1.19
CA ILE A 157 11.52 -18.08 -0.17
C ILE A 157 12.71 -17.45 -0.90
N THR A 158 13.48 -16.59 -0.22
CA THR A 158 14.64 -15.90 -0.80
C THR A 158 15.78 -16.89 -1.11
N THR A 159 16.04 -17.84 -0.20
CA THR A 159 16.97 -18.95 -0.43
C THR A 159 16.56 -19.76 -1.65
N SER A 160 15.27 -20.11 -1.81
CA SER A 160 14.80 -20.83 -3.01
C SER A 160 14.98 -20.03 -4.30
N ALA A 161 14.73 -18.71 -4.27
CA ALA A 161 14.91 -17.83 -5.42
C ALA A 161 16.38 -17.77 -5.87
N ILE A 162 17.29 -17.59 -4.92
CA ILE A 162 18.74 -17.55 -5.15
C ILE A 162 19.23 -18.91 -5.67
N ALA A 163 18.85 -20.00 -5.00
CA ALA A 163 19.23 -21.36 -5.38
C ALA A 163 18.78 -21.69 -6.81
N SER A 164 17.54 -21.36 -7.15
CA SER A 164 16.99 -21.54 -8.49
C SER A 164 17.78 -20.76 -9.55
N CYS A 165 18.14 -19.51 -9.26
CA CYS A 165 18.93 -18.70 -10.20
C CYS A 165 20.34 -19.24 -10.37
N LEU A 166 21.01 -19.68 -9.29
CA LEU A 166 22.34 -20.30 -9.36
C LEU A 166 22.32 -21.57 -10.23
N LEU A 167 21.33 -22.45 -10.01
CA LEU A 167 21.17 -23.68 -10.80
C LEU A 167 20.95 -23.36 -12.27
N LEU A 168 19.99 -22.49 -12.58
CA LEU A 168 19.64 -22.11 -13.96
C LEU A 168 20.77 -21.36 -14.66
N SER A 169 21.58 -20.59 -13.94
CA SER A 169 22.74 -19.90 -14.51
C SER A 169 23.90 -20.86 -14.81
N ARG A 170 24.14 -21.87 -13.96
CA ARG A 170 25.32 -22.75 -14.04
C ARG A 170 25.12 -24.02 -14.88
N PHE A 171 23.87 -24.50 -15.04
CA PHE A 171 23.59 -25.83 -15.62
C PHE A 171 22.66 -25.81 -16.84
N LYS A 172 22.67 -24.73 -17.63
CA LYS A 172 21.73 -24.45 -18.74
C LYS A 172 21.49 -25.60 -19.72
N ASP A 173 22.52 -26.40 -19.99
CA ASP A 173 22.49 -27.47 -21.00
C ASP A 173 22.22 -28.87 -20.41
N VAL A 174 21.93 -28.96 -19.11
CA VAL A 174 21.65 -30.24 -18.45
C VAL A 174 20.23 -30.69 -18.75
N LYS A 175 20.10 -31.88 -19.36
CA LYS A 175 18.81 -32.46 -19.77
C LYS A 175 17.80 -32.63 -18.61
N ASP A 176 18.30 -32.91 -17.41
CA ASP A 176 17.48 -33.17 -16.21
C ASP A 176 17.34 -31.95 -15.28
N ILE A 177 17.62 -30.74 -15.79
CA ILE A 177 17.61 -29.52 -14.98
C ILE A 177 16.27 -29.25 -14.30
N GLN A 178 15.15 -29.67 -14.91
CA GLN A 178 13.83 -29.45 -14.33
C GLN A 178 13.60 -30.26 -13.05
N ASN A 179 14.01 -31.54 -13.03
CA ASN A 179 13.91 -32.36 -11.82
C ASN A 179 14.89 -31.88 -10.74
N MET A 180 16.12 -31.51 -11.14
CA MET A 180 17.09 -30.89 -10.23
C MET A 180 16.52 -29.61 -9.60
N LEU A 181 15.82 -28.79 -10.40
CA LEU A 181 15.18 -27.56 -9.93
C LEU A 181 14.05 -27.87 -8.94
N ILE A 182 13.17 -28.84 -9.24
CA ILE A 182 12.09 -29.23 -8.31
C ILE A 182 12.66 -29.70 -6.97
N ILE A 183 13.66 -30.58 -6.99
CA ILE A 183 14.34 -31.07 -5.79
C ILE A 183 14.96 -29.91 -5.00
N LEU A 184 15.69 -29.02 -5.68
CA LEU A 184 16.34 -27.87 -5.05
C LEU A 184 15.32 -26.91 -4.41
N ARG A 185 14.17 -26.69 -5.07
CA ARG A 185 13.07 -25.87 -4.54
C ARG A 185 12.46 -26.50 -3.29
N LEU A 186 12.20 -27.81 -3.30
CA LEU A 186 11.69 -28.52 -2.12
C LEU A 186 12.64 -28.38 -0.92
N ILE A 187 13.93 -28.59 -1.12
CA ILE A 187 14.92 -28.40 -0.06
C ILE A 187 14.88 -26.95 0.43
N SER A 188 14.98 -25.99 -0.49
CA SER A 188 15.11 -24.57 -0.12
C SER A 188 13.88 -24.00 0.59
N LEU A 189 12.67 -24.38 0.15
CA LEU A 189 11.41 -23.88 0.74
C LEU A 189 11.07 -24.50 2.10
N PHE A 190 11.64 -25.67 2.43
CA PHE A 190 11.24 -26.44 3.61
C PHE A 190 12.37 -26.75 4.61
N HIS A 191 13.65 -26.54 4.27
CA HIS A 191 14.81 -26.96 5.08
C HIS A 191 14.77 -26.50 6.55
N ASP A 192 14.18 -25.33 6.80
CA ASP A 192 14.23 -24.64 8.09
C ASP A 192 12.90 -24.64 8.85
N VAL A 193 11.85 -25.30 8.32
CA VAL A 193 10.53 -25.33 8.95
C VAL A 193 10.56 -26.01 10.31
N GLY A 194 11.46 -26.96 10.53
CA GLY A 194 11.66 -27.57 11.85
C GLY A 194 12.03 -26.58 12.96
N LYS A 195 12.51 -25.36 12.63
CA LYS A 195 12.86 -24.33 13.63
C LYS A 195 11.67 -23.86 14.45
N PHE A 196 10.44 -23.90 13.90
CA PHE A 196 9.24 -23.58 14.69
C PHE A 196 9.14 -24.43 15.97
N ASN A 197 9.65 -25.66 15.94
CA ASN A 197 9.79 -26.52 17.12
C ASN A 197 11.03 -26.12 17.95
N MET A 198 10.86 -25.10 18.81
CA MET A 198 11.95 -24.52 19.60
C MET A 198 12.66 -25.51 20.54
N ARG A 199 11.98 -26.55 21.01
CA ARG A 199 12.56 -27.53 21.95
C ARG A 199 13.57 -28.44 21.26
N GLU A 200 13.33 -28.73 19.99
CA GLU A 200 14.17 -29.59 19.16
C GLU A 200 14.85 -28.79 18.03
N TRP A 201 15.18 -27.51 18.28
CA TRP A 201 15.79 -26.63 17.28
C TRP A 201 17.06 -27.21 16.65
N HIS A 202 17.86 -27.96 17.42
CA HIS A 202 19.06 -28.65 16.92
C HIS A 202 18.76 -29.80 15.94
N ARG A 203 17.52 -30.30 15.92
CA ARG A 203 17.00 -31.31 15.00
C ARG A 203 16.07 -30.70 13.95
N HIS A 204 16.17 -29.39 13.69
CA HIS A 204 15.30 -28.74 12.73
C HIS A 204 15.36 -29.40 11.35
N GLU A 205 16.52 -29.91 10.90
CA GLU A 205 16.64 -30.66 9.65
C GLU A 205 15.76 -31.92 9.63
N ASP A 206 15.82 -32.75 10.69
CA ASP A 206 14.95 -33.92 10.86
C ASP A 206 13.46 -33.52 10.87
N LYS A 207 13.13 -32.49 11.66
CA LYS A 207 11.74 -32.01 11.80
C LYS A 207 11.20 -31.40 10.52
N SER A 208 12.03 -30.77 9.71
CA SER A 208 11.65 -30.29 8.38
C SER A 208 11.29 -31.45 7.45
N MET A 209 12.02 -32.57 7.51
CA MET A 209 11.68 -33.76 6.73
C MET A 209 10.40 -34.45 7.23
N GLU A 210 10.21 -34.56 8.54
CA GLU A 210 8.96 -35.05 9.14
C GLU A 210 7.76 -34.18 8.71
N PHE A 211 7.95 -32.85 8.68
CA PHE A 211 6.94 -31.90 8.20
C PHE A 211 6.61 -32.11 6.72
N MET A 212 7.62 -32.29 5.85
CA MET A 212 7.39 -32.59 4.43
C MET A 212 6.59 -33.88 4.26
N ASP A 213 6.90 -34.93 5.03
CA ASP A 213 6.13 -36.18 4.99
C ASP A 213 4.68 -35.95 5.40
N LYS A 214 4.45 -35.20 6.48
CA LYS A 214 3.10 -34.90 6.95
C LYS A 214 2.29 -34.08 5.94
N VAL A 215 2.93 -33.12 5.26
CA VAL A 215 2.25 -32.22 4.31
C VAL A 215 1.99 -32.89 2.96
N PHE A 216 2.89 -33.74 2.47
CA PHE A 216 2.80 -34.24 1.08
C PHE A 216 2.34 -35.70 0.98
N SER A 217 2.60 -36.58 1.96
CA SER A 217 2.48 -38.03 1.79
C SER A 217 1.10 -38.52 1.36
N GLU A 218 0.03 -37.85 1.79
CA GLU A 218 -1.35 -38.20 1.44
C GLU A 218 -1.75 -37.74 0.02
N TYR A 219 -1.03 -36.76 -0.54
CA TYR A 219 -1.41 -36.06 -1.78
C TYR A 219 -0.56 -36.41 -3.00
N VAL A 220 0.56 -37.11 -2.81
CA VAL A 220 1.56 -37.38 -3.87
C VAL A 220 1.75 -38.87 -4.13
N ASP A 221 1.88 -39.25 -5.41
CA ASP A 221 2.22 -40.60 -5.89
C ASP A 221 3.21 -40.49 -7.08
N GLY A 222 3.63 -41.63 -7.65
CA GLY A 222 4.39 -41.67 -8.90
C GLY A 222 5.73 -40.95 -8.86
N ASP A 223 6.05 -40.22 -9.93
CA ASP A 223 7.30 -39.49 -10.10
C ASP A 223 7.40 -38.29 -9.13
N ALA A 224 6.28 -37.63 -8.85
CA ALA A 224 6.23 -36.55 -7.86
C ALA A 224 6.68 -37.01 -6.46
N LYS A 225 6.18 -38.19 -6.02
CA LYS A 225 6.60 -38.79 -4.76
C LYS A 225 8.10 -39.11 -4.75
N LYS A 226 8.61 -39.65 -5.86
CA LYS A 226 10.04 -39.95 -6.03
C LYS A 226 10.90 -38.69 -5.88
N LEU A 227 10.51 -37.57 -6.50
CA LEU A 227 11.24 -36.29 -6.38
C LEU A 227 11.26 -35.76 -4.94
N ILE A 228 10.17 -35.94 -4.18
CA ILE A 228 10.11 -35.57 -2.76
C ILE A 228 11.00 -36.48 -1.92
N ASP A 229 10.99 -37.80 -2.19
CA ASP A 229 11.86 -38.76 -1.52
C ASP A 229 13.35 -38.50 -1.82
N ASP A 230 13.68 -38.15 -3.06
CA ASP A 230 15.04 -37.77 -3.49
C ASP A 230 15.50 -36.47 -2.79
N ALA A 231 14.62 -35.47 -2.65
CA ALA A 231 14.92 -34.25 -1.87
C ALA A 231 15.25 -34.57 -0.40
N LYS A 232 14.42 -35.37 0.27
CA LYS A 232 14.67 -35.81 1.66
C LYS A 232 15.94 -36.66 1.78
N LYS A 233 16.25 -37.48 0.77
CA LYS A 233 17.47 -38.28 0.74
C LYS A 233 18.70 -37.38 0.66
N ILE A 234 18.69 -36.40 -0.24
CA ILE A 234 19.79 -35.42 -0.37
C ILE A 234 19.97 -34.60 0.90
N MET A 235 18.88 -34.20 1.56
CA MET A 235 18.95 -33.53 2.86
C MET A 235 19.62 -34.41 3.93
N ARG A 236 19.24 -35.70 4.02
CA ARG A 236 19.85 -36.67 4.96
C ARG A 236 21.32 -36.94 4.68
N GLU A 237 21.66 -37.19 3.42
CA GLU A 237 23.03 -37.50 3.00
C GLU A 237 23.93 -36.25 3.03
N ASN A 238 23.32 -35.06 2.97
CA ASN A 238 23.96 -33.76 3.10
C ASN A 238 25.19 -33.62 2.17
N THR A 239 25.11 -34.17 0.97
CA THR A 239 26.21 -34.23 -0.01
C THR A 239 25.67 -34.11 -1.44
N GLY A 240 26.56 -33.73 -2.37
CA GLY A 240 26.26 -33.64 -3.81
C GLY A 240 25.93 -32.23 -4.30
N THR A 241 25.93 -32.07 -5.63
CA THR A 241 25.87 -30.77 -6.31
C THR A 241 24.65 -29.93 -5.94
N ILE A 242 23.46 -30.56 -5.81
CA ILE A 242 22.24 -29.85 -5.40
C ILE A 242 22.40 -29.26 -3.99
N MET A 243 22.99 -30.02 -3.07
CA MET A 243 23.21 -29.56 -1.71
C MET A 243 24.27 -28.45 -1.63
N ASP A 244 25.29 -28.50 -2.49
CA ASP A 244 26.30 -27.44 -2.59
C ASP A 244 25.69 -26.11 -3.07
N ILE A 245 24.82 -26.16 -4.10
CA ILE A 245 24.08 -24.98 -4.57
C ILE A 245 23.15 -24.45 -3.47
N PHE A 246 22.42 -25.33 -2.79
CA PHE A 246 21.54 -24.95 -1.69
C PHE A 246 22.31 -24.26 -0.57
N ARG A 247 23.42 -24.84 -0.08
CA ARG A 247 24.25 -24.25 0.98
C ARG A 247 24.83 -22.90 0.59
N GLU A 248 25.24 -22.76 -0.66
CA GLU A 248 25.70 -21.48 -1.18
C GLU A 248 24.56 -20.44 -1.16
N ALA A 249 23.37 -20.81 -1.62
CA ALA A 249 22.19 -19.95 -1.61
C ALA A 249 21.74 -19.56 -0.20
N ASP A 250 21.66 -20.51 0.72
CA ASP A 250 21.30 -20.27 2.12
C ASP A 250 22.32 -19.34 2.82
N ARG A 251 23.61 -19.54 2.54
CA ARG A 251 24.66 -18.63 3.02
C ARG A 251 24.52 -17.23 2.43
N ILE A 252 24.20 -17.10 1.14
CA ILE A 252 24.01 -15.80 0.49
C ILE A 252 22.78 -15.08 1.09
N SER A 253 21.64 -15.76 1.20
CA SER A 253 20.40 -15.25 1.81
C SER A 253 20.65 -14.81 3.25
N SER A 254 21.24 -15.69 4.06
CA SER A 254 21.63 -15.41 5.44
C SER A 254 22.55 -14.20 5.59
N ASN A 255 23.52 -14.01 4.69
CA ASN A 255 24.47 -12.89 4.80
C ASN A 255 23.80 -11.53 4.56
N ILE A 256 22.82 -11.47 3.66
CA ILE A 256 22.05 -10.25 3.41
C ILE A 256 21.12 -9.94 4.58
N ASP A 257 20.51 -10.97 5.15
CA ASP A 257 19.51 -10.82 6.20
C ASP A 257 20.11 -10.55 7.58
N ARG A 258 21.36 -10.96 7.85
CA ARG A 258 21.91 -10.94 9.22
C ARG A 258 22.57 -9.64 9.65
N LEU A 259 22.78 -8.67 8.75
CA LEU A 259 23.35 -7.33 9.04
C LEU A 259 24.61 -7.32 9.94
N VAL A 260 25.34 -8.44 10.04
CA VAL A 260 26.34 -8.71 11.11
C VAL A 260 27.41 -7.64 11.17
N ARG A 261 27.75 -7.07 10.01
CA ARG A 261 28.76 -6.02 9.87
C ARG A 261 28.35 -4.69 10.52
N TYR A 262 27.07 -4.39 10.61
CA TYR A 262 26.53 -3.15 11.17
C TYR A 262 26.16 -3.27 12.65
N ILE A 263 26.10 -4.49 13.15
CA ILE A 263 25.59 -4.80 14.49
C ILE A 263 26.29 -3.99 15.61
N PRO A 264 27.63 -3.92 15.72
CA PRO A 264 28.28 -3.17 16.80
C PRO A 264 28.12 -1.65 16.68
N ASP A 265 27.90 -1.14 15.48
CA ASP A 265 27.78 0.31 15.21
C ASP A 265 26.35 0.82 15.40
N MET A 266 25.36 -0.09 15.42
CA MET A 266 23.95 0.22 15.68
C MET A 266 23.58 0.23 17.16
N LEU A 267 24.45 -0.26 18.05
CA LEU A 267 24.18 -0.24 19.49
C LEU A 267 24.56 1.12 20.09
N SER A 268 23.76 1.59 21.03
CA SER A 268 24.12 2.70 21.89
C SER A 268 25.35 2.34 22.74
N GLU A 269 26.19 3.34 23.03
CA GLU A 269 27.45 3.14 23.77
C GLU A 269 27.28 2.33 25.06
N LYS A 270 26.18 2.56 25.79
CA LYS A 270 25.86 1.82 27.01
C LYS A 270 25.65 0.33 26.75
N VAL A 271 24.78 -0.01 25.80
CA VAL A 271 24.44 -1.40 25.48
C VAL A 271 25.64 -2.11 24.83
N LYS A 272 26.40 -1.40 24.01
CA LYS A 272 27.65 -1.87 23.40
C LYS A 272 28.69 -2.23 24.46
N ALA A 273 28.89 -1.39 25.48
CA ALA A 273 29.82 -1.67 26.56
C ALA A 273 29.44 -2.95 27.34
N GLU A 274 28.14 -3.15 27.61
CA GLU A 274 27.64 -4.37 28.27
C GLU A 274 27.91 -5.63 27.43
N LEU A 275 27.72 -5.56 26.10
CA LEU A 275 28.04 -6.68 25.21
C LEU A 275 29.54 -7.00 25.21
N ILE A 276 30.40 -5.98 25.17
CA ILE A 276 31.86 -6.15 25.23
C ILE A 276 32.26 -6.80 26.55
N GLU A 277 31.66 -6.39 27.66
CA GLU A 277 31.88 -7.02 28.97
C GLU A 277 31.46 -8.49 28.98
N CYS A 278 30.30 -8.83 28.40
CA CYS A 278 29.86 -10.21 28.24
C CYS A 278 30.83 -11.05 27.40
N ALA A 279 31.28 -10.53 26.25
CA ALA A 279 32.25 -11.21 25.40
C ALA A 279 33.60 -11.42 26.11
N GLY A 280 34.06 -10.39 26.86
CA GLY A 280 35.25 -10.46 27.69
C GLY A 280 35.15 -11.54 28.78
N LYS A 281 34.01 -11.65 29.47
CA LYS A 281 33.74 -12.73 30.45
C LYS A 281 33.71 -14.11 29.81
N TYR A 282 33.26 -14.21 28.55
CA TYR A 282 33.29 -15.43 27.76
C TYR A 282 34.68 -15.77 27.20
N GLY A 283 35.64 -14.83 27.28
CA GLY A 283 37.03 -15.02 26.86
C GLY A 283 37.28 -14.83 25.35
N ARG A 284 36.42 -14.08 24.65
CA ARG A 284 36.56 -13.80 23.21
C ARG A 284 36.26 -12.33 22.87
N SER A 285 36.68 -11.89 21.69
CA SER A 285 36.19 -10.64 21.09
C SER A 285 34.68 -10.77 20.77
N VAL A 286 33.98 -9.65 20.59
CA VAL A 286 32.56 -9.68 20.20
C VAL A 286 32.39 -10.38 18.85
N GLU A 287 33.29 -10.12 17.90
CA GLU A 287 33.27 -10.69 16.56
C GLU A 287 33.45 -12.21 16.58
N ASP A 288 34.41 -12.72 17.37
CA ASP A 288 34.67 -14.15 17.51
C ASP A 288 33.59 -14.86 18.33
N ALA A 289 33.02 -14.17 19.34
CA ALA A 289 31.96 -14.68 20.18
C ALA A 289 30.62 -14.77 19.41
N TYR A 290 30.35 -13.85 18.48
CA TYR A 290 29.07 -13.78 17.76
C TYR A 290 28.76 -15.07 16.98
N ARG A 291 29.78 -15.76 16.48
CA ARG A 291 29.64 -17.01 15.72
C ARG A 291 29.49 -18.24 16.60
N ASP A 292 29.71 -18.13 17.91
CA ASP A 292 29.66 -19.24 18.86
C ASP A 292 28.28 -19.31 19.53
N TRP A 293 27.53 -20.41 19.32
CA TRP A 293 26.21 -20.59 19.94
C TRP A 293 26.26 -20.63 21.46
N LYS A 294 27.35 -21.17 22.04
CA LYS A 294 27.52 -21.22 23.50
C LYS A 294 27.66 -19.84 24.13
N PHE A 295 28.14 -18.85 23.35
CA PHE A 295 28.16 -17.46 23.80
C PHE A 295 26.75 -16.92 23.97
N TRP A 296 25.83 -17.22 23.05
CA TRP A 296 24.45 -16.74 23.13
C TRP A 296 23.65 -17.39 24.26
N ASP A 297 23.93 -18.66 24.56
CA ASP A 297 23.43 -19.32 25.76
C ASP A 297 23.95 -18.65 27.04
N PHE A 298 25.22 -18.22 27.05
CA PHE A 298 25.84 -17.49 28.15
C PHE A 298 25.29 -16.06 28.33
N VAL A 299 25.05 -15.34 27.23
CA VAL A 299 24.49 -13.98 27.22
C VAL A 299 23.08 -13.97 27.81
N GLY A 300 22.28 -14.99 27.49
CA GLY A 300 20.94 -15.16 28.03
C GLY A 300 19.86 -14.28 27.38
N TYR A 301 18.61 -14.66 27.60
CA TYR A 301 17.43 -14.11 26.93
C TYR A 301 17.24 -12.60 27.13
N GLU A 302 17.31 -12.10 28.37
CA GLU A 302 17.05 -10.69 28.68
C GLU A 302 18.05 -9.75 27.99
N MET A 303 19.30 -10.17 27.90
CA MET A 303 20.33 -9.40 27.20
C MET A 303 20.11 -9.42 25.68
N ILE A 304 19.72 -10.56 25.10
CA ILE A 304 19.34 -10.64 23.67
C ILE A 304 18.16 -9.72 23.36
N LYS A 305 17.14 -9.71 24.22
CA LYS A 305 15.98 -8.81 24.08
C LYS A 305 16.40 -7.34 24.08
N LYS A 306 17.20 -6.94 25.06
CA LYS A 306 17.74 -5.58 25.19
C LYS A 306 18.60 -5.18 23.98
N LEU A 307 19.50 -6.07 23.54
CA LEU A 307 20.35 -5.86 22.37
C LEU A 307 19.52 -5.68 21.09
N THR A 308 18.50 -6.54 20.91
CA THR A 308 17.62 -6.50 19.74
C THR A 308 16.81 -5.20 19.71
N GLU A 309 16.28 -4.77 20.86
CA GLU A 309 15.47 -3.55 20.95
C GLU A 309 16.30 -2.30 20.63
N ASP A 310 17.49 -2.18 21.21
CA ASP A 310 18.38 -1.04 20.96
C ASP A 310 18.85 -1.01 19.51
N PHE A 311 19.23 -2.18 18.96
CA PHE A 311 19.59 -2.32 17.53
C PHE A 311 18.45 -1.85 16.63
N CYS A 312 17.24 -2.39 16.80
CA CYS A 312 16.10 -2.06 15.95
C CYS A 312 15.71 -0.59 16.05
N ARG A 313 15.75 -0.01 17.26
CA ARG A 313 15.46 1.40 17.49
C ARG A 313 16.40 2.31 16.71
N ASN A 314 17.69 2.01 16.70
CA ASN A 314 18.69 2.79 15.98
C ASN A 314 18.65 2.54 14.47
N ALA A 315 18.47 1.28 14.03
CA ALA A 315 18.32 0.91 12.62
C ALA A 315 17.06 1.51 11.97
N SER A 316 16.00 1.77 12.76
CA SER A 316 14.76 2.39 12.29
C SER A 316 14.87 3.86 11.94
N ARG A 317 15.97 4.53 12.33
CA ARG A 317 16.14 5.97 12.11
C ARG A 317 16.50 6.25 10.67
N ILE A 318 15.75 7.15 10.05
CA ILE A 318 15.98 7.58 8.67
C ILE A 318 16.62 8.96 8.69
N ASP A 319 17.83 9.04 9.23
CA ASP A 319 18.60 10.27 9.27
C ASP A 319 20.10 9.98 9.24
N SER A 320 20.89 11.05 9.15
CA SER A 320 22.34 10.96 9.03
C SER A 320 23.04 10.36 10.25
N ARG A 321 22.36 10.07 11.37
CA ARG A 321 22.95 9.35 12.51
C ARG A 321 22.93 7.84 12.30
N ASN A 322 22.16 7.32 11.34
CA ASN A 322 22.12 5.89 11.02
C ASN A 322 23.38 5.49 10.21
N PRO A 323 24.26 4.63 10.76
CA PRO A 323 25.47 4.20 10.06
C PRO A 323 25.22 3.47 8.74
N ILE A 324 24.07 2.82 8.53
CA ILE A 324 23.74 2.15 7.25
C ILE A 324 23.54 3.19 6.15
N ILE A 325 22.82 4.27 6.46
CA ILE A 325 22.61 5.38 5.52
C ILE A 325 23.94 6.11 5.24
N ARG A 326 24.83 6.24 6.24
CA ARG A 326 26.18 6.78 6.01
C ARG A 326 27.04 5.88 5.13
N ALA A 327 26.98 4.56 5.35
CA ALA A 327 27.79 3.60 4.61
C ALA A 327 27.43 3.51 3.12
N GLU A 328 26.23 3.92 2.70
CA GLU A 328 25.88 4.11 1.28
C GLU A 328 26.73 5.20 0.60
N VAL A 329 27.17 6.22 1.37
CA VAL A 329 28.00 7.33 0.86
C VAL A 329 29.48 6.94 0.81
N GLU A 330 29.91 6.01 1.66
CA GLU A 330 31.28 5.49 1.73
C GLU A 330 31.33 4.09 1.13
N LEU A 331 31.27 3.99 -0.20
CA LEU A 331 31.43 2.74 -0.95
C LEU A 331 32.80 2.10 -0.64
N LYS A 332 32.86 1.20 0.36
CA LYS A 332 34.05 0.39 0.66
C LYS A 332 34.27 -0.65 -0.45
N GLU A 333 35.50 -0.75 -0.95
CA GLU A 333 35.90 -1.54 -2.14
C GLU A 333 35.83 -3.10 -1.99
N ASP A 334 35.28 -3.65 -0.91
CA ASP A 334 35.36 -5.10 -0.60
C ASP A 334 34.08 -5.91 -0.89
N TRP A 335 33.10 -5.37 -1.62
CA TRP A 335 31.84 -6.09 -1.84
C TRP A 335 31.95 -7.11 -2.97
N LYS A 336 31.76 -8.40 -2.65
CA LYS A 336 31.77 -9.47 -3.64
C LYS A 336 30.48 -9.44 -4.47
N GLU A 337 30.63 -9.16 -5.76
CA GLU A 337 29.58 -9.25 -6.78
C GLU A 337 29.36 -10.73 -7.17
N LEU A 338 28.10 -11.16 -7.26
CA LEU A 338 27.70 -12.46 -7.79
C LEU A 338 27.15 -12.28 -9.21
N LYS A 339 27.95 -12.66 -10.21
CA LYS A 339 27.64 -12.45 -11.63
C LYS A 339 26.58 -13.40 -12.16
N GLU A 340 26.23 -14.44 -11.42
CA GLU A 340 25.22 -15.43 -11.78
C GLU A 340 23.78 -14.99 -11.46
N ILE A 341 23.60 -13.87 -10.75
CA ILE A 341 22.31 -13.41 -10.25
C ILE A 341 22.15 -11.91 -10.50
N LEU A 342 21.04 -11.53 -11.14
CA LEU A 342 20.58 -10.14 -11.24
C LEU A 342 19.34 -9.94 -10.37
N VAL A 343 19.27 -8.79 -9.72
CA VAL A 343 18.03 -8.26 -9.15
C VAL A 343 17.53 -7.18 -10.10
N THR A 344 16.29 -7.31 -10.54
CA THR A 344 15.66 -6.37 -11.48
C THR A 344 14.40 -5.80 -10.88
N ARG A 345 14.20 -4.49 -11.01
CA ARG A 345 12.96 -3.80 -10.63
C ARG A 345 12.26 -3.25 -11.87
N PHE A 346 11.01 -3.66 -12.07
CA PHE A 346 10.09 -3.05 -13.02
C PHE A 346 9.42 -1.84 -12.38
N ASP A 347 9.20 -0.79 -13.16
CA ASP A 347 8.51 0.43 -12.76
C ASP A 347 7.52 0.85 -13.86
N VAL A 348 6.23 0.90 -13.54
CA VAL A 348 5.19 1.39 -14.44
C VAL A 348 5.21 2.92 -14.42
N ARG A 349 5.69 3.55 -15.51
CA ARG A 349 5.84 5.00 -15.58
C ARG A 349 4.50 5.70 -15.81
N GLY A 350 4.35 6.85 -15.17
CA GLY A 350 3.26 7.79 -15.48
C GLY A 350 1.87 7.26 -15.14
N ILE A 351 1.73 6.42 -14.11
CA ILE A 351 0.43 5.88 -13.65
C ILE A 351 -0.62 6.98 -13.51
N GLN A 352 -0.27 8.08 -12.83
CA GLN A 352 -1.20 9.20 -12.62
C GLN A 352 -1.64 9.81 -13.96
N ASN A 353 -0.72 9.99 -14.93
CA ASN A 353 -1.05 10.47 -16.27
C ASN A 353 -1.90 9.45 -17.06
N TYR A 354 -1.66 8.16 -16.87
CA TYR A 354 -2.40 7.10 -17.52
C TYR A 354 -3.84 6.99 -16.99
N ILE A 355 -4.05 7.18 -15.69
CA ILE A 355 -5.37 7.16 -15.04
C ILE A 355 -6.17 8.44 -15.33
N ARG A 356 -5.49 9.56 -15.61
CA ARG A 356 -6.09 10.88 -15.84
C ARG A 356 -6.89 10.97 -17.15
N VAL A 357 -8.17 10.61 -17.11
CA VAL A 357 -9.13 10.68 -18.23
C VAL A 357 -10.46 11.28 -17.79
N ASN A 358 -11.16 11.96 -18.70
CA ASN A 358 -12.42 12.68 -18.41
C ASN A 358 -13.67 11.78 -18.45
N ASP A 359 -13.57 10.56 -17.95
CA ASP A 359 -14.68 9.61 -17.82
C ASP A 359 -14.41 8.63 -16.67
N LEU A 360 -15.33 8.55 -15.71
CA LEU A 360 -15.15 7.77 -14.49
C LEU A 360 -14.91 6.28 -14.76
N ARG A 361 -15.60 5.71 -15.76
CA ARG A 361 -15.44 4.29 -16.14
C ARG A 361 -14.01 4.05 -16.60
N SER A 362 -13.51 4.92 -17.48
CA SER A 362 -12.15 4.83 -17.99
C SER A 362 -11.08 5.03 -16.91
N ILE A 363 -11.30 5.90 -15.93
CA ILE A 363 -10.41 6.05 -14.76
C ILE A 363 -10.35 4.73 -13.98
N CYS A 364 -11.50 4.16 -13.65
CA CYS A 364 -11.63 2.87 -12.99
C CYS A 364 -10.94 1.73 -13.76
N GLY A 365 -11.16 1.67 -15.08
CA GLY A 365 -10.53 0.67 -15.94
C GLY A 365 -9.02 0.84 -16.02
N ALA A 366 -8.51 2.07 -16.10
CA ALA A 366 -7.08 2.36 -16.08
C ALA A 366 -6.41 1.86 -14.80
N SER A 367 -7.00 2.15 -13.63
CA SER A 367 -6.52 1.65 -12.33
C SER A 367 -6.45 0.13 -12.33
N ARG A 368 -7.52 -0.54 -12.79
CA ARG A 368 -7.57 -2.01 -12.82
C ARG A 368 -6.54 -2.61 -13.77
N ILE A 369 -6.27 -1.98 -14.91
CA ILE A 369 -5.24 -2.42 -15.86
C ILE A 369 -3.84 -2.34 -15.23
N VAL A 370 -3.54 -1.29 -14.47
CA VAL A 370 -2.26 -1.16 -13.75
C VAL A 370 -2.11 -2.27 -12.72
N ASP A 371 -3.11 -2.47 -11.85
CA ASP A 371 -3.10 -3.53 -10.85
C ASP A 371 -2.95 -4.93 -11.47
N PHE A 372 -3.68 -5.19 -12.56
CA PHE A 372 -3.60 -6.45 -13.30
C PHE A 372 -2.20 -6.65 -13.89
N THR A 373 -1.64 -5.61 -14.50
CA THR A 373 -0.29 -5.68 -15.07
C THR A 373 0.74 -6.02 -14.00
N CYS A 374 0.64 -5.37 -12.83
CA CYS A 374 1.60 -5.55 -11.76
C CYS A 374 1.45 -6.89 -11.02
N LEU A 375 0.22 -7.27 -10.66
CA LEU A 375 -0.05 -8.43 -9.81
C LEU A 375 -0.23 -9.73 -10.60
N VAL A 376 -0.42 -9.63 -11.92
CA VAL A 376 -0.80 -10.76 -12.76
C VAL A 376 0.07 -10.88 -14.01
N SER A 377 0.06 -9.91 -14.92
CA SER A 377 0.72 -10.04 -16.23
C SER A 377 2.23 -10.22 -16.12
N ILE A 378 2.93 -9.37 -15.36
CA ILE A 378 4.39 -9.49 -15.18
C ILE A 378 4.75 -10.78 -14.43
N PRO A 379 4.13 -11.12 -13.27
CA PRO A 379 4.34 -12.41 -12.62
C PRO A 379 4.12 -13.62 -13.53
N CYS A 380 3.04 -13.64 -14.31
CA CYS A 380 2.76 -14.74 -15.24
C CYS A 380 3.82 -14.83 -16.34
N PHE A 381 4.31 -13.70 -16.84
CA PHE A 381 5.41 -13.72 -17.82
C PHE A 381 6.67 -14.35 -17.24
N ILE A 382 7.02 -13.99 -16.00
CA ILE A 382 8.18 -14.56 -15.29
C ILE A 382 8.02 -16.08 -15.10
N ILE A 383 6.85 -16.52 -14.62
CA ILE A 383 6.60 -17.93 -14.33
C ILE A 383 6.45 -18.76 -15.60
N ASN A 384 5.62 -18.31 -16.54
CA ASN A 384 5.22 -19.12 -17.70
C ASN A 384 6.14 -18.93 -18.90
N ASN A 385 6.63 -17.72 -19.18
CA ASN A 385 7.44 -17.43 -20.36
C ASN A 385 8.94 -17.62 -20.06
N LEU A 386 9.41 -17.11 -18.91
CA LEU A 386 10.82 -17.28 -18.52
C LEU A 386 11.10 -18.61 -17.82
N LYS A 387 10.05 -19.35 -17.43
CA LYS A 387 10.15 -20.60 -16.67
C LYS A 387 10.89 -20.43 -15.34
N LEU A 388 10.76 -19.26 -14.73
CA LEU A 388 11.33 -18.98 -13.42
C LEU A 388 10.34 -19.35 -12.32
N PRO A 389 10.79 -19.94 -11.21
CA PRO A 389 9.93 -20.22 -10.07
C PRO A 389 9.27 -18.95 -9.49
N ALA A 390 8.09 -19.09 -8.90
CA ALA A 390 7.36 -17.96 -8.32
C ALA A 390 8.11 -17.24 -7.18
N GLU A 391 8.98 -17.95 -6.46
CA GLU A 391 9.82 -17.38 -5.41
C GLU A 391 10.80 -16.31 -5.93
N CYS A 392 11.15 -16.32 -7.21
CA CYS A 392 11.97 -15.31 -7.87
C CYS A 392 11.34 -13.92 -7.87
N ILE A 393 10.03 -13.78 -7.63
CA ILE A 393 9.35 -12.48 -7.59
C ILE A 393 9.35 -11.98 -6.15
N LEU A 394 10.23 -11.05 -5.77
CA LEU A 394 10.48 -10.68 -4.37
C LEU A 394 9.38 -9.86 -3.71
N TYR A 395 8.90 -8.77 -4.31
CA TYR A 395 7.79 -7.97 -3.77
C TYR A 395 7.23 -6.99 -4.80
N PHE A 396 6.04 -6.46 -4.48
CA PHE A 396 5.27 -5.49 -5.26
C PHE A 396 4.90 -4.27 -4.40
N GLY A 397 4.91 -3.08 -4.99
CA GLY A 397 4.37 -1.88 -4.35
C GLY A 397 4.32 -0.67 -5.29
N GLY A 398 3.20 0.06 -5.30
CA GLY A 398 3.06 1.35 -6.00
C GLY A 398 3.34 1.31 -7.51
N GLY A 399 3.04 0.20 -8.19
CA GLY A 399 3.35 0.03 -9.61
C GLY A 399 4.78 -0.45 -9.91
N SER A 400 5.52 -0.91 -8.89
CA SER A 400 6.83 -1.52 -9.03
C SER A 400 6.85 -3.00 -8.65
N ILE A 401 7.75 -3.77 -9.27
CA ILE A 401 7.95 -5.20 -9.00
C ILE A 401 9.43 -5.49 -8.96
N THR A 402 9.91 -6.09 -7.87
CA THR A 402 11.32 -6.52 -7.75
C THR A 402 11.43 -8.04 -7.93
N VAL A 403 12.36 -8.49 -8.76
CA VAL A 403 12.56 -9.89 -9.15
C VAL A 403 14.03 -10.27 -9.10
N VAL A 404 14.32 -11.54 -8.85
CA VAL A 404 15.66 -12.13 -8.93
C VAL A 404 15.70 -13.06 -10.13
N THR A 405 16.65 -12.85 -11.04
CA THR A 405 16.70 -13.58 -12.31
C THR A 405 18.13 -13.95 -12.73
N PRO A 406 18.29 -15.06 -13.48
CA PRO A 406 19.51 -15.33 -14.23
C PRO A 406 19.82 -14.21 -15.23
N PRO A 407 21.10 -13.80 -15.41
CA PRO A 407 21.47 -12.69 -16.29
C PRO A 407 21.01 -12.81 -17.75
N ASP A 408 20.98 -14.03 -18.29
CA ASP A 408 20.58 -14.30 -19.68
C ASP A 408 19.08 -14.15 -19.94
N LYS A 409 18.25 -14.05 -18.89
CA LYS A 409 16.81 -13.88 -19.02
C LYS A 409 16.37 -12.41 -19.08
N VAL A 410 17.26 -11.47 -18.74
CA VAL A 410 16.92 -10.04 -18.64
C VAL A 410 16.66 -9.40 -20.01
N SER A 411 17.24 -9.94 -21.09
CA SER A 411 16.99 -9.46 -22.46
C SER A 411 15.51 -9.57 -22.87
N GLU A 412 14.81 -10.60 -22.38
CA GLU A 412 13.38 -10.84 -22.65
C GLU A 412 12.46 -9.80 -22.00
N PHE A 413 12.94 -9.02 -21.02
CA PHE A 413 12.13 -7.97 -20.39
C PHE A 413 11.78 -6.84 -21.34
N SER A 414 12.63 -6.56 -22.34
CA SER A 414 12.35 -5.58 -23.38
C SER A 414 11.10 -5.93 -24.20
N LYS A 415 10.87 -7.22 -24.44
CA LYS A 415 9.68 -7.74 -25.12
C LYS A 415 8.42 -7.51 -24.28
N LEU A 416 8.47 -7.83 -22.99
CA LEU A 416 7.39 -7.56 -22.04
C LEU A 416 7.00 -6.08 -22.03
N CYS A 417 7.99 -5.18 -21.92
CA CYS A 417 7.76 -3.74 -21.91
C CYS A 417 7.10 -3.25 -23.21
N SER A 418 7.57 -3.77 -24.35
CA SER A 418 7.04 -3.43 -25.67
C SER A 418 5.61 -3.93 -25.87
N GLU A 419 5.29 -5.14 -25.40
CA GLU A 419 3.94 -5.71 -25.44
C GLU A 419 2.96 -4.92 -24.58
N ALA A 420 3.35 -4.56 -23.34
CA ALA A 420 2.51 -3.74 -22.46
C ALA A 420 2.22 -2.35 -23.07
N LYS A 421 3.22 -1.70 -23.67
CA LYS A 421 3.05 -0.40 -24.35
C LYS A 421 2.11 -0.53 -25.56
N ARG A 422 2.28 -1.56 -26.38
CA ARG A 422 1.50 -1.75 -27.61
C ARG A 422 0.05 -2.14 -27.34
N GLU A 423 -0.19 -3.06 -26.40
CA GLU A 423 -1.53 -3.61 -26.19
C GLU A 423 -2.36 -2.80 -25.18
N LEU A 424 -1.72 -2.24 -24.14
CA LEU A 424 -2.39 -1.54 -23.05
C LEU A 424 -2.08 -0.04 -23.03
N GLY A 425 -1.09 0.45 -23.79
CA GLY A 425 -0.64 1.83 -23.69
C GLY A 425 0.09 2.13 -22.37
N LEU A 426 0.62 1.10 -21.69
CA LEU A 426 1.37 1.24 -20.44
C LEU A 426 2.87 1.28 -20.72
N ASN A 427 3.53 2.32 -20.25
CA ASN A 427 4.99 2.41 -20.31
C ASN A 427 5.60 1.73 -19.09
N ILE A 428 6.32 0.64 -19.31
CA ILE A 428 7.01 -0.10 -18.26
C ILE A 428 8.50 -0.04 -18.55
N ILE A 429 9.28 0.35 -17.55
CA ILE A 429 10.73 0.28 -17.61
C ILE A 429 11.25 -0.70 -16.57
N TYR A 430 12.51 -1.07 -16.68
CA TYR A 430 13.18 -1.89 -15.69
C TYR A 430 14.62 -1.46 -15.49
N GLY A 431 15.12 -1.58 -14.26
CA GLY A 431 16.52 -1.40 -13.91
C GLY A 431 17.05 -2.65 -13.21
N SER A 432 18.32 -2.99 -13.45
CA SER A 432 18.92 -4.24 -12.98
C SER A 432 20.27 -3.96 -12.30
N SER A 433 20.57 -4.71 -11.25
CA SER A 433 21.89 -4.76 -10.60
C SER A 433 22.31 -6.20 -10.39
N TYR A 434 23.61 -6.47 -10.50
CA TYR A 434 24.17 -7.70 -9.95
C TYR A 434 23.97 -7.76 -8.45
N PHE A 435 23.84 -9.00 -7.99
CA PHE A 435 23.60 -9.29 -6.60
C PHE A 435 24.89 -9.05 -5.79
N HIS A 436 24.76 -8.32 -4.68
CA HIS A 436 25.85 -8.00 -3.75
C HIS A 436 25.53 -8.52 -2.36
N SER A 437 26.56 -8.71 -1.54
CA SER A 437 26.40 -9.06 -0.12
C SER A 437 25.78 -7.93 0.74
N SER A 438 25.57 -6.74 0.19
CA SER A 438 24.78 -5.66 0.79
C SER A 438 23.58 -5.33 -0.08
N PHE A 439 22.38 -5.45 0.50
CA PHE A 439 21.13 -5.14 -0.21
C PHE A 439 21.00 -3.65 -0.55
N SER A 440 21.50 -2.76 0.31
CA SER A 440 21.51 -1.31 0.07
C SER A 440 22.22 -0.95 -1.24
N ILE A 441 23.33 -1.62 -1.56
CA ILE A 441 24.08 -1.41 -2.82
C ILE A 441 23.26 -1.89 -4.02
N VAL A 442 22.65 -3.08 -3.91
CA VAL A 442 21.77 -3.61 -4.96
C VAL A 442 20.63 -2.62 -5.25
N ASN A 443 20.01 -2.09 -4.20
CA ASN A 443 18.91 -1.13 -4.31
C ASN A 443 19.36 0.20 -4.96
N TYR A 444 20.49 0.75 -4.50
CA TYR A 444 21.09 1.96 -5.05
C TYR A 444 21.39 1.84 -6.55
N ASN A 445 22.02 0.74 -6.96
CA ASN A 445 22.35 0.49 -8.36
C ASN A 445 21.11 0.37 -9.25
N ILE A 446 20.07 -0.33 -8.77
CA ILE A 446 18.78 -0.44 -9.45
C ILE A 446 18.15 0.95 -9.64
N ASP A 447 18.13 1.77 -8.58
CA ASP A 447 17.52 3.09 -8.62
C ASP A 447 18.29 4.04 -9.56
N CYS A 448 19.62 3.96 -9.59
CA CYS A 448 20.44 4.70 -10.55
C CYS A 448 20.13 4.29 -12.00
N GLU A 449 20.01 3.00 -12.28
CA GLU A 449 19.70 2.48 -13.62
C GLU A 449 18.27 2.87 -14.05
N LEU A 450 17.29 2.79 -13.14
CA LEU A 450 15.94 3.28 -13.39
C LEU A 450 15.92 4.78 -13.68
N MET A 451 16.62 5.59 -12.87
CA MET A 451 16.73 7.04 -13.09
C MET A 451 17.35 7.35 -14.45
N ARG A 452 18.44 6.66 -14.81
CA ARG A 452 19.11 6.81 -16.10
C ARG A 452 18.15 6.52 -17.26
N ARG A 453 17.38 5.43 -17.19
CA ARG A 453 16.42 5.06 -18.24
C ARG A 453 15.24 6.03 -18.32
N LYS A 454 14.73 6.52 -17.18
CA LYS A 454 13.68 7.54 -17.15
C LYS A 454 14.08 8.80 -17.91
N ILE A 455 15.35 9.21 -17.80
CA ILE A 455 15.89 10.39 -18.50
C ILE A 455 16.04 10.11 -20.01
N LEU A 456 16.65 8.97 -20.39
CA LEU A 456 16.95 8.67 -21.79
C LEU A 456 15.71 8.43 -22.66
N GLU A 457 14.65 7.86 -22.10
CA GLU A 457 13.41 7.59 -22.86
C GLU A 457 12.52 8.84 -23.05
N ASP A 458 12.79 9.96 -22.34
CA ASP A 458 12.03 11.20 -22.51
C ASP A 458 12.50 12.01 -23.75
N GLU A 459 13.56 11.59 -24.45
CA GLU A 459 14.18 12.34 -25.56
C GLU A 459 13.56 12.09 -26.97
N GLU A 460 12.60 11.15 -27.14
CA GLU A 460 11.91 10.98 -28.43
C GLU A 460 10.84 12.07 -28.66
N LEU A 461 11.29 13.24 -29.12
CA LEU A 461 10.42 14.29 -29.65
C LEU A 461 9.87 13.86 -31.02
N ASN A 462 8.76 13.12 -31.01
CA ASN A 462 7.97 12.91 -32.22
C ASN A 462 7.35 14.24 -32.64
N VAL A 463 7.85 14.80 -33.76
CA VAL A 463 7.24 16.00 -34.37
C VAL A 463 5.90 15.60 -34.96
N GLU A 464 4.85 16.13 -34.35
CA GLU A 464 3.48 15.80 -34.65
C GLU A 464 2.90 16.65 -35.80
N PRO A 465 2.41 16.07 -36.91
CA PRO A 465 1.69 16.84 -37.93
C PRO A 465 0.36 17.36 -37.39
N ASN A 466 0.06 18.64 -37.65
CA ASN A 466 -1.10 19.42 -37.12
C ASN A 466 -2.51 18.98 -37.59
N ILE A 467 -2.66 17.81 -38.23
CA ILE A 467 -3.93 17.36 -38.81
C ILE A 467 -4.30 16.00 -38.21
N SER A 468 -4.76 16.01 -36.96
CA SER A 468 -5.28 14.81 -36.29
C SER A 468 -6.36 15.19 -35.28
N TYR A 469 -7.37 14.33 -35.12
CA TYR A 469 -8.33 14.47 -34.03
C TYR A 469 -7.68 14.01 -32.72
N ILE A 470 -7.81 14.83 -31.69
CA ILE A 470 -7.38 14.51 -30.33
C ILE A 470 -8.51 13.75 -29.64
N CYS A 471 -8.16 12.75 -28.84
CA CYS A 471 -9.08 11.95 -28.04
C CYS A 471 -9.82 12.81 -27.02
N ASP A 472 -11.16 12.70 -26.99
CA ASP A 472 -12.03 13.46 -26.09
C ASP A 472 -11.84 13.05 -24.61
N PHE A 473 -11.31 11.86 -24.34
CA PHE A 473 -11.13 11.36 -22.96
C PHE A 473 -9.81 11.81 -22.34
N CYS A 474 -8.68 11.59 -23.02
CA CYS A 474 -7.37 11.95 -22.47
C CYS A 474 -6.91 13.36 -22.85
N GLY A 475 -7.50 13.95 -23.90
CA GLY A 475 -7.16 15.29 -24.37
C GLY A 475 -5.72 15.42 -24.91
N SER A 476 -5.02 14.31 -25.15
CA SER A 476 -3.60 14.33 -25.54
C SER A 476 -3.26 13.40 -26.70
N SER A 477 -3.86 12.21 -26.77
CA SER A 477 -3.52 11.21 -27.79
C SER A 477 -4.36 11.38 -29.06
N ARG A 478 -3.81 10.98 -30.20
CA ARG A 478 -4.52 10.95 -31.49
C ARG A 478 -5.54 9.81 -31.53
N VAL A 479 -6.60 10.03 -32.31
CA VAL A 479 -7.58 8.99 -32.64
C VAL A 479 -7.15 8.33 -33.96
N GLU A 480 -6.88 7.03 -33.91
CA GLU A 480 -6.57 6.23 -35.10
C GLU A 480 -7.84 6.05 -35.97
N VAL A 481 -7.67 6.14 -37.29
CA VAL A 481 -8.73 5.81 -38.26
C VAL A 481 -8.44 4.41 -38.78
N LEU A 482 -9.26 3.43 -38.39
CA LEU A 482 -9.20 2.07 -38.93
C LEU A 482 -10.37 1.91 -39.91
N ASP A 483 -10.07 1.61 -41.18
CA ASP A 483 -11.06 1.30 -42.23
C ASP A 483 -12.25 2.27 -42.34
N GLY A 484 -11.98 3.58 -42.27
CA GLY A 484 -13.00 4.62 -42.48
C GLY A 484 -13.92 4.89 -41.28
N ASN A 485 -13.81 4.11 -40.19
CA ASN A 485 -14.53 4.35 -38.94
C ASN A 485 -13.56 4.74 -37.82
N ARG A 486 -13.90 5.81 -37.09
CA ARG A 486 -13.15 6.24 -35.90
C ARG A 486 -13.63 5.45 -34.70
N GLU A 487 -12.73 5.11 -33.77
CA GLU A 487 -13.14 4.55 -32.49
C GLU A 487 -14.02 5.56 -31.73
N LYS A 488 -15.27 5.16 -31.46
CA LYS A 488 -16.27 5.98 -30.77
C LYS A 488 -16.77 5.30 -29.51
N VAL A 489 -17.03 6.09 -28.47
CA VAL A 489 -17.77 5.70 -27.27
C VAL A 489 -18.92 6.68 -27.11
N GLY A 490 -20.13 6.25 -27.45
CA GLY A 490 -21.24 7.17 -27.67
C GLY A 490 -20.89 8.17 -28.78
N ASP A 491 -20.96 9.46 -28.47
CA ASP A 491 -20.61 10.54 -29.39
C ASP A 491 -19.13 10.95 -29.35
N SER A 492 -18.36 10.44 -28.38
CA SER A 492 -16.95 10.81 -28.17
C SER A 492 -15.99 10.01 -29.04
N LEU A 493 -15.02 10.69 -29.64
CA LEU A 493 -13.89 10.11 -30.36
C LEU A 493 -12.78 9.78 -29.37
N VAL A 494 -12.36 8.52 -29.33
CA VAL A 494 -11.40 8.03 -28.34
C VAL A 494 -10.20 7.36 -28.98
N CYS A 495 -9.02 7.48 -28.36
CA CYS A 495 -7.85 6.72 -28.76
C CYS A 495 -7.95 5.26 -28.27
N ARG A 496 -7.18 4.36 -28.89
CA ARG A 496 -7.13 2.92 -28.56
C ARG A 496 -6.95 2.66 -27.07
N ALA A 497 -6.01 3.36 -26.42
CA ALA A 497 -5.76 3.19 -24.99
C ALA A 497 -6.99 3.61 -24.13
N CYS A 498 -7.64 4.72 -24.47
CA CYS A 498 -8.87 5.15 -23.79
C CYS A 498 -10.05 4.20 -24.05
N ARG A 499 -10.12 3.61 -25.25
CA ARG A 499 -11.12 2.59 -25.57
C ARG A 499 -10.95 1.33 -24.72
N VAL A 500 -9.72 0.82 -24.61
CA VAL A 500 -9.41 -0.34 -23.75
C VAL A 500 -9.76 -0.04 -22.29
N LYS A 501 -9.37 1.14 -21.78
CA LYS A 501 -9.72 1.59 -20.42
C LYS A 501 -11.22 1.65 -20.20
N TYR A 502 -11.96 2.24 -21.14
CA TYR A 502 -13.42 2.33 -21.06
C TYR A 502 -14.06 0.95 -21.02
N ASP A 503 -13.66 0.06 -21.92
CA ASP A 503 -14.25 -1.27 -22.02
C ASP A 503 -13.99 -2.09 -20.75
N VAL A 504 -12.76 -2.06 -20.21
CA VAL A 504 -12.46 -2.68 -18.90
C VAL A 504 -13.27 -2.00 -17.79
N GLY A 505 -13.29 -0.68 -17.73
CA GLY A 505 -14.01 0.08 -16.71
C GLY A 505 -15.51 -0.21 -16.66
N ASP A 506 -16.17 -0.17 -17.82
CA ASP A 506 -17.61 -0.35 -17.94
C ASP A 506 -18.03 -1.81 -17.75
N SER A 507 -17.40 -2.73 -18.47
CA SER A 507 -17.82 -4.14 -18.50
C SER A 507 -17.42 -4.89 -17.23
N ILE A 508 -16.23 -4.62 -16.70
CA ILE A 508 -15.60 -5.43 -15.66
C ILE A 508 -15.74 -4.78 -14.29
N TYR A 509 -15.49 -3.48 -14.19
CA TYR A 509 -15.33 -2.85 -12.88
C TYR A 509 -16.64 -2.27 -12.34
N LEU A 510 -17.28 -1.37 -13.08
CA LEU A 510 -18.48 -0.68 -12.62
C LEU A 510 -19.71 -1.60 -12.61
N ASN A 511 -19.94 -2.32 -13.72
CA ASN A 511 -21.03 -3.31 -13.83
C ASN A 511 -20.98 -4.34 -12.70
N TRP A 512 -19.79 -4.91 -12.47
CA TRP A 512 -19.60 -5.94 -11.46
C TRP A 512 -19.86 -5.41 -10.06
N ARG A 513 -19.27 -4.25 -9.70
CA ARG A 513 -19.50 -3.59 -8.41
C ARG A 513 -20.99 -3.39 -8.14
N ILE A 514 -21.71 -2.83 -9.10
CA ILE A 514 -23.15 -2.56 -8.94
C ILE A 514 -23.92 -3.85 -8.74
N ARG A 515 -23.73 -4.86 -9.60
CA ARG A 515 -24.41 -6.16 -9.49
C ARG A 515 -24.10 -6.86 -8.17
N ARG A 516 -22.84 -6.82 -7.75
CA ARG A 516 -22.38 -7.49 -6.53
C ARG A 516 -22.93 -6.81 -5.28
N VAL A 517 -22.85 -5.48 -5.18
CA VAL A 517 -23.42 -4.75 -4.04
C VAL A 517 -24.94 -4.89 -4.01
N LYS A 518 -25.61 -4.82 -5.17
CA LYS A 518 -27.05 -5.10 -5.30
C LYS A 518 -27.42 -6.46 -4.71
N SER A 519 -26.65 -7.50 -5.03
CA SER A 519 -26.84 -8.85 -4.50
C SER A 519 -26.54 -8.95 -3.00
N LEU A 520 -25.44 -8.35 -2.53
CA LEU A 520 -25.02 -8.41 -1.13
C LEU A 520 -26.01 -7.71 -0.19
N LEU A 521 -26.60 -6.61 -0.63
CA LEU A 521 -27.50 -5.77 0.18
C LEU A 521 -28.97 -5.97 -0.16
N SER A 522 -29.30 -6.86 -1.10
CA SER A 522 -30.67 -7.07 -1.60
C SER A 522 -31.36 -5.77 -2.07
N LEU A 523 -30.62 -4.86 -2.70
CA LEU A 523 -31.16 -3.58 -3.16
C LEU A 523 -31.92 -3.73 -4.48
N ASN A 524 -33.01 -2.99 -4.65
CA ASN A 524 -33.71 -2.92 -5.94
C ASN A 524 -33.22 -1.71 -6.76
N VAL A 525 -32.10 -1.89 -7.44
CA VAL A 525 -31.45 -0.83 -8.22
C VAL A 525 -31.39 -1.19 -9.72
N ASP A 526 -31.77 -0.24 -10.56
CA ASP A 526 -31.62 -0.25 -12.01
C ASP A 526 -30.19 0.16 -12.37
N LEU A 527 -29.51 -0.74 -13.07
CA LEU A 527 -28.10 -0.60 -13.43
C LEU A 527 -27.87 0.57 -14.39
N ASP A 528 -28.73 0.74 -15.38
CA ASP A 528 -28.54 1.73 -16.44
C ASP A 528 -28.82 3.13 -15.90
N LYS A 529 -29.86 3.28 -15.07
CA LYS A 529 -30.12 4.55 -14.37
C LYS A 529 -29.00 4.91 -13.41
N LEU A 530 -28.51 3.97 -12.61
CA LEU A 530 -27.43 4.25 -11.67
C LEU A 530 -26.14 4.66 -12.38
N LYS A 531 -25.80 3.97 -13.48
CA LYS A 531 -24.64 4.34 -14.31
C LYS A 531 -24.73 5.76 -14.85
N LYS A 532 -25.92 6.16 -15.32
CA LYS A 532 -26.18 7.50 -15.86
C LYS A 532 -25.97 8.60 -14.81
N TYR A 533 -26.32 8.34 -13.55
CA TYR A 533 -26.25 9.29 -12.43
C TYR A 533 -25.22 8.90 -11.36
N VAL A 534 -24.14 8.21 -11.75
CA VAL A 534 -23.18 7.62 -10.79
C VAL A 534 -22.49 8.68 -9.93
N MET A 535 -22.17 9.84 -10.50
CA MET A 535 -21.52 10.95 -9.78
C MET A 535 -22.47 11.58 -8.76
N GLU A 536 -23.72 11.81 -9.15
CA GLU A 536 -24.79 12.30 -8.28
C GLU A 536 -25.06 11.33 -7.13
N TYR A 537 -25.10 10.03 -7.42
CA TYR A 537 -25.28 9.01 -6.41
C TYR A 537 -24.13 9.01 -5.39
N ILE A 538 -22.88 8.98 -5.87
CA ILE A 538 -21.69 9.06 -5.00
C ILE A 538 -21.70 10.34 -4.16
N ALA A 539 -22.19 11.47 -4.70
CA ALA A 539 -22.29 12.73 -3.95
C ALA A 539 -23.26 12.67 -2.76
N GLY A 540 -24.22 11.74 -2.76
CA GLY A 540 -25.23 11.60 -1.71
C GLY A 540 -26.68 11.76 -2.18
N VAL A 541 -26.95 11.81 -3.50
CA VAL A 541 -28.32 11.79 -4.01
C VAL A 541 -28.94 10.42 -3.71
N LYS A 542 -30.17 10.44 -3.20
CA LYS A 542 -30.94 9.22 -2.93
C LYS A 542 -31.30 8.47 -4.19
N TYR A 543 -31.24 7.15 -4.14
CA TYR A 543 -31.58 6.32 -5.30
C TYR A 543 -33.02 6.55 -5.80
N GLU A 544 -34.00 6.82 -4.94
CA GLU A 544 -35.39 7.09 -5.35
C GLU A 544 -35.50 8.33 -6.25
N SER A 545 -34.62 9.32 -6.08
CA SER A 545 -34.56 10.50 -6.94
C SER A 545 -33.97 10.18 -8.31
N ILE A 546 -32.95 9.32 -8.34
CA ILE A 546 -32.33 8.80 -9.58
C ILE A 546 -33.32 7.93 -10.35
N GLU A 547 -34.07 7.07 -9.65
CA GLU A 547 -35.06 6.19 -10.25
C GLU A 547 -36.16 6.98 -10.98
N ARG A 548 -36.58 8.11 -10.38
CA ARG A 548 -37.55 9.05 -10.97
C ARG A 548 -36.94 10.00 -12.01
N GLU A 549 -35.62 9.94 -12.21
CA GLU A 549 -34.83 10.88 -13.01
C GLU A 549 -35.08 12.37 -12.66
N TYR A 550 -35.41 12.65 -11.40
CA TYR A 550 -35.72 13.98 -10.90
C TYR A 550 -34.91 14.25 -9.63
N ILE A 551 -33.96 15.19 -9.73
CA ILE A 551 -33.05 15.56 -8.65
C ILE A 551 -33.34 17.01 -8.24
N GLU A 552 -33.98 17.18 -7.09
CA GLU A 552 -34.28 18.51 -6.54
C GLU A 552 -33.03 19.22 -6.03
N ARG A 553 -32.12 18.48 -5.40
CA ARG A 553 -30.90 19.02 -4.79
C ARG A 553 -29.70 18.17 -5.13
N TYR A 554 -28.58 18.83 -5.39
CA TYR A 554 -27.27 18.21 -5.61
C TYR A 554 -26.37 18.41 -4.39
N PRO A 555 -26.21 17.39 -3.53
CA PRO A 555 -25.18 17.36 -2.49
C PRO A 555 -23.79 17.48 -3.12
N ASN A 556 -22.82 17.90 -2.33
CA ASN A 556 -21.44 18.02 -2.80
C ASN A 556 -20.74 16.65 -2.80
N ILE A 557 -19.93 16.43 -3.83
CA ILE A 557 -19.00 15.31 -3.92
C ILE A 557 -17.62 15.79 -3.46
N ALA A 558 -16.93 14.95 -2.70
CA ALA A 558 -15.53 15.16 -2.36
C ALA A 558 -14.63 14.22 -3.16
N LEU A 559 -13.54 14.77 -3.63
CA LEU A 559 -12.42 14.06 -4.24
C LEU A 559 -11.24 14.11 -3.28
N ILE A 560 -10.84 12.94 -2.80
CA ILE A 560 -9.76 12.77 -1.84
C ILE A 560 -8.57 12.15 -2.58
N ARG A 561 -7.41 12.81 -2.51
CA ARG A 561 -6.12 12.23 -2.86
C ARG A 561 -5.23 12.18 -1.64
N PHE A 562 -4.49 11.09 -1.47
CA PHE A 562 -3.53 10.95 -0.39
C PHE A 562 -2.26 10.28 -0.88
N ASP A 563 -1.18 10.48 -0.13
CA ASP A 563 0.15 9.97 -0.43
C ASP A 563 0.98 9.94 0.86
N ALA A 564 1.77 8.89 1.06
CA ALA A 564 2.58 8.75 2.27
C ALA A 564 3.87 9.58 2.20
N ASN A 565 4.08 10.37 3.24
CA ASN A 565 5.25 11.21 3.35
C ASN A 565 6.51 10.35 3.48
N LEU A 566 7.51 10.64 2.63
CA LEU A 566 8.82 9.99 2.62
C LEU A 566 8.78 8.47 2.35
N ALA A 567 7.73 7.94 1.71
CA ALA A 567 7.62 6.51 1.39
C ALA A 567 8.84 5.96 0.64
N SER A 568 9.32 6.69 -0.37
CA SER A 568 10.52 6.30 -1.12
C SER A 568 11.75 6.23 -0.22
N LEU A 569 11.93 7.17 0.71
CA LEU A 569 13.06 7.17 1.64
C LEU A 569 12.94 6.02 2.66
N ILE A 570 11.72 5.69 3.08
CA ILE A 570 11.44 4.51 3.90
C ILE A 570 11.83 3.23 3.15
N MET A 571 11.52 3.12 1.86
CA MET A 571 11.91 1.95 1.07
C MET A 571 13.40 1.92 0.70
N MET A 572 14.04 3.07 0.50
CA MET A 572 15.48 3.17 0.24
C MET A 572 16.31 2.74 1.46
N SER A 573 15.86 3.09 2.67
CA SER A 573 16.53 2.73 3.94
C SER A 573 16.30 1.29 4.40
N CYS A 574 15.79 0.43 3.52
CA CYS A 574 15.70 -1.01 3.79
C CYS A 574 17.10 -1.63 3.87
N THR A 575 17.33 -2.45 4.88
CA THR A 575 18.66 -2.98 5.17
C THR A 575 18.88 -4.39 4.61
N SER A 576 17.80 -5.15 4.42
CA SER A 576 17.78 -6.51 3.88
C SER A 576 16.57 -6.74 2.96
N ILE A 577 16.55 -7.89 2.28
CA ILE A 577 15.40 -8.30 1.46
C ILE A 577 14.18 -8.53 2.38
N SER A 578 14.38 -9.15 3.54
CA SER A 578 13.31 -9.37 4.51
C SER A 578 12.67 -8.05 4.97
N ASP A 579 13.48 -7.05 5.32
CA ASP A 579 13.02 -5.71 5.69
C ASP A 579 12.24 -5.04 4.54
N ALA A 580 12.76 -5.11 3.31
CA ALA A 580 12.08 -4.54 2.13
C ALA A 580 10.71 -5.16 1.87
N VAL A 581 10.60 -6.49 1.96
CA VAL A 581 9.32 -7.21 1.77
C VAL A 581 8.33 -6.83 2.88
N GLU A 582 8.77 -6.85 4.15
CA GLU A 582 7.90 -6.50 5.29
C GLU A 582 7.41 -5.05 5.22
N ARG A 583 8.28 -4.08 4.90
CA ARG A 583 7.88 -2.67 4.73
C ARG A 583 6.89 -2.51 3.59
N SER A 584 7.13 -3.17 2.45
CA SER A 584 6.24 -3.13 1.29
C SER A 584 4.83 -3.64 1.63
N ILE A 585 4.74 -4.77 2.34
CA ILE A 585 3.45 -5.32 2.81
C ILE A 585 2.77 -4.35 3.78
N ARG A 586 3.53 -3.79 4.72
CA ARG A 586 2.98 -2.92 5.75
C ARG A 586 2.45 -1.60 5.21
N ILE A 587 3.14 -0.98 4.25
CA ILE A 587 2.67 0.26 3.61
C ILE A 587 1.29 0.01 2.99
N ASP A 588 1.16 -1.03 2.17
CA ASP A 588 -0.11 -1.38 1.51
C ASP A 588 -1.20 -1.78 2.51
N TYR A 589 -0.85 -2.62 3.49
CA TYR A 589 -1.77 -3.07 4.54
C TYR A 589 -2.32 -1.90 5.36
N SER A 590 -1.47 -0.93 5.73
CA SER A 590 -1.82 0.16 6.64
C SER A 590 -2.96 1.02 6.09
N VAL A 591 -2.89 1.40 4.82
CA VAL A 591 -3.93 2.21 4.15
C VAL A 591 -5.21 1.40 3.98
N LYS A 592 -5.08 0.16 3.47
CA LYS A 592 -6.24 -0.67 3.13
C LYS A 592 -6.99 -1.15 4.36
N LYS A 593 -6.30 -1.47 5.45
CA LYS A 593 -6.91 -1.79 6.74
C LYS A 593 -7.77 -0.64 7.25
N ALA A 594 -7.22 0.58 7.25
CA ALA A 594 -7.95 1.77 7.68
C ALA A 594 -9.21 2.04 6.82
N LEU A 595 -9.12 1.75 5.52
CA LEU A 595 -10.27 1.82 4.63
C LEU A 595 -11.30 0.72 4.93
N HIS A 596 -10.86 -0.52 5.17
CA HIS A 596 -11.74 -1.65 5.52
C HIS A 596 -12.52 -1.37 6.81
N ASP A 597 -11.86 -0.81 7.83
CA ASP A 597 -12.50 -0.44 9.10
C ASP A 597 -13.71 0.48 8.88
N VAL A 598 -13.60 1.46 7.98
CA VAL A 598 -14.71 2.35 7.61
C VAL A 598 -15.74 1.62 6.76
N ILE A 599 -15.32 0.88 5.74
CA ILE A 599 -16.21 0.16 4.83
C ILE A 599 -17.10 -0.82 5.61
N ASP A 600 -16.52 -1.64 6.49
CA ASP A 600 -17.26 -2.62 7.28
C ASP A 600 -18.20 -1.95 8.28
N TYR A 601 -17.75 -0.86 8.91
CA TYR A 601 -18.60 -0.09 9.80
C TYR A 601 -19.83 0.49 9.08
N VAL A 602 -19.62 1.15 7.93
CA VAL A 602 -20.70 1.72 7.13
C VAL A 602 -21.59 0.61 6.56
N ARG A 603 -21.03 -0.51 6.09
CA ARG A 603 -21.81 -1.66 5.58
C ARG A 603 -22.83 -2.16 6.59
N ASN A 604 -22.43 -2.26 7.86
CA ASN A 604 -23.26 -2.84 8.90
C ASN A 604 -24.40 -1.92 9.36
N LYS A 605 -24.40 -0.63 9.00
CA LYS A 605 -25.34 0.38 9.52
C LYS A 605 -26.04 1.21 8.45
N TYR A 606 -25.38 1.47 7.34
CA TYR A 606 -25.74 2.46 6.33
C TYR A 606 -25.55 1.87 4.93
N ALA A 607 -26.53 1.08 4.48
CA ALA A 607 -26.43 0.33 3.23
C ALA A 607 -26.21 1.23 1.99
N GLU A 608 -26.88 2.38 1.94
CA GLU A 608 -26.77 3.30 0.80
C GLU A 608 -25.40 4.01 0.80
N GLU A 609 -24.94 4.49 1.95
CA GLU A 609 -23.60 5.09 2.11
C GLU A 609 -22.48 4.08 1.79
N TYR A 610 -22.64 2.83 2.19
CA TYR A 610 -21.69 1.77 1.83
C TYR A 610 -21.65 1.61 0.30
N PHE A 611 -22.80 1.60 -0.38
CA PHE A 611 -22.82 1.51 -1.83
C PHE A 611 -22.16 2.73 -2.50
N ARG A 612 -22.41 3.94 -1.99
CA ARG A 612 -21.75 5.16 -2.48
C ARG A 612 -20.22 5.10 -2.32
N LEU A 613 -19.73 4.63 -1.17
CA LEU A 613 -18.30 4.44 -0.93
C LEU A 613 -17.68 3.40 -1.88
N ILE A 614 -18.33 2.26 -2.07
CA ILE A 614 -17.82 1.22 -2.98
C ILE A 614 -17.72 1.72 -4.42
N LEU A 615 -18.68 2.51 -4.87
CA LEU A 615 -18.63 3.11 -6.21
C LEU A 615 -17.58 4.20 -6.32
N GLY A 616 -17.36 4.95 -5.22
CA GLY A 616 -16.44 6.07 -5.17
C GLY A 616 -14.96 5.71 -4.98
N ILE A 617 -14.62 4.51 -4.48
CA ILE A 617 -13.22 4.06 -4.38
C ILE A 617 -12.68 3.78 -5.79
N ILE A 618 -11.73 4.58 -6.25
CA ILE A 618 -11.18 4.47 -7.61
C ILE A 618 -9.87 3.68 -7.58
N TYR A 619 -8.89 4.17 -6.82
CA TYR A 619 -7.54 3.61 -6.72
C TYR A 619 -7.03 3.77 -5.28
N VAL A 620 -6.55 2.68 -4.68
CA VAL A 620 -5.89 2.67 -3.38
C VAL A 620 -4.85 1.56 -3.40
N GLY A 621 -3.57 1.89 -3.44
CA GLY A 621 -2.51 0.88 -3.58
C GLY A 621 -1.16 1.41 -3.13
N GLY A 622 -0.39 0.59 -2.41
CA GLY A 622 0.88 1.04 -1.86
C GLY A 622 0.68 2.21 -0.90
N ASP A 623 1.38 3.32 -1.16
CA ASP A 623 1.41 4.53 -0.33
C ASP A 623 0.46 5.64 -0.79
N ASP A 624 -0.18 5.52 -1.95
CA ASP A 624 -1.02 6.55 -2.53
C ASP A 624 -2.44 6.07 -2.89
N GLY A 625 -3.33 7.03 -3.10
CA GLY A 625 -4.70 6.71 -3.48
C GLY A 625 -5.54 7.92 -3.85
N PHE A 626 -6.66 7.58 -4.49
CA PHE A 626 -7.67 8.50 -4.97
C PHE A 626 -9.07 7.87 -4.84
N MET A 627 -9.97 8.58 -4.16
CA MET A 627 -11.37 8.18 -4.00
C MET A 627 -12.32 9.37 -4.10
N LEU A 628 -13.55 9.06 -4.49
CA LEU A 628 -14.71 9.94 -4.43
C LEU A 628 -15.61 9.49 -3.28
N CYS A 629 -16.24 10.43 -2.60
CA CYS A 629 -17.25 10.12 -1.59
C CYS A 629 -18.23 11.29 -1.44
N PRO A 630 -19.35 11.10 -0.73
CA PRO A 630 -20.14 12.23 -0.27
C PRO A 630 -19.26 13.17 0.56
N SER A 631 -19.38 14.48 0.38
CA SER A 631 -18.47 15.43 1.05
C SER A 631 -18.47 15.30 2.57
N TYR A 632 -19.63 14.97 3.13
CA TYR A 632 -19.84 14.83 4.57
C TYR A 632 -19.12 13.63 5.19
N ILE A 633 -18.69 12.64 4.38
CA ILE A 633 -17.87 11.50 4.83
C ILE A 633 -16.37 11.82 4.77
N ALA A 634 -15.96 12.81 3.97
CA ALA A 634 -14.55 13.01 3.61
C ALA A 634 -13.63 13.22 4.83
N LEU A 635 -13.96 14.17 5.70
CA LEU A 635 -13.13 14.49 6.88
C LEU A 635 -12.96 13.34 7.87
N PRO A 636 -14.04 12.68 8.39
CA PRO A 636 -13.87 11.57 9.31
C PRO A 636 -13.10 10.40 8.70
N LEU A 637 -13.32 10.12 7.40
CA LEU A 637 -12.56 9.11 6.67
C LEU A 637 -11.08 9.45 6.58
N THR A 638 -10.72 10.65 6.12
CA THR A 638 -9.30 11.02 5.92
C THR A 638 -8.50 11.11 7.21
N ILE A 639 -9.12 11.59 8.29
CA ILE A 639 -8.45 11.66 9.60
C ILE A 639 -8.20 10.26 10.14
N HIS A 640 -9.16 9.35 9.99
CA HIS A 640 -8.97 7.95 10.37
C HIS A 640 -7.88 7.27 9.52
N LEU A 641 -7.89 7.46 8.19
CA LEU A 641 -6.87 6.94 7.29
C LEU A 641 -5.46 7.35 7.72
N ALA A 642 -5.22 8.66 7.96
CA ALA A 642 -3.91 9.15 8.38
C ALA A 642 -3.46 8.60 9.75
N ARG A 643 -4.38 8.60 10.73
CA ARG A 643 -4.10 8.09 12.08
C ARG A 643 -3.76 6.60 12.06
N GLU A 644 -4.60 5.80 11.44
CA GLU A 644 -4.41 4.35 11.38
C GLU A 644 -3.17 4.00 10.56
N PHE A 645 -2.90 4.71 9.46
CA PHE A 645 -1.66 4.54 8.70
C PHE A 645 -0.41 4.76 9.55
N ASN A 646 -0.36 5.89 10.28
CA ASN A 646 0.77 6.19 11.16
C ASN A 646 0.94 5.12 12.26
N ILE A 647 -0.15 4.68 12.88
CA ILE A 647 -0.14 3.61 13.89
C ILE A 647 0.40 2.32 13.28
N GLN A 648 -0.13 1.87 12.14
CA GLN A 648 0.30 0.62 11.50
C GLN A 648 1.73 0.68 10.98
N MET A 649 2.26 1.87 10.70
CA MET A 649 3.66 2.13 10.37
C MET A 649 4.55 2.32 11.62
N GLY A 650 4.04 2.02 12.82
CA GLY A 650 4.79 2.10 14.08
C GLY A 650 5.16 3.52 14.49
N GLY A 651 4.40 4.51 14.02
CA GLY A 651 4.66 5.91 14.27
C GLY A 651 5.82 6.49 13.45
N LYS A 652 6.30 5.83 12.38
CA LYS A 652 7.46 6.28 11.57
C LYS A 652 7.11 6.93 10.23
N ALA A 653 5.86 6.81 9.79
CA ALA A 653 5.39 7.36 8.53
C ALA A 653 4.04 8.07 8.73
N THR A 654 3.71 9.03 7.88
CA THR A 654 2.46 9.80 7.94
C THR A 654 1.87 9.97 6.54
N LEU A 655 0.59 10.34 6.46
CA LEU A 655 -0.07 10.66 5.18
C LEU A 655 -0.23 12.16 4.99
N SER A 656 -0.07 12.63 3.76
CA SER A 656 -0.55 13.94 3.31
C SER A 656 -1.83 13.74 2.50
N ILE A 657 -2.81 14.62 2.66
CA ILE A 657 -4.15 14.47 2.06
C ILE A 657 -4.63 15.78 1.44
N GLY A 658 -5.07 15.73 0.19
CA GLY A 658 -5.76 16.82 -0.51
C GLY A 658 -7.23 16.48 -0.73
N ILE A 659 -8.14 17.39 -0.37
CA ILE A 659 -9.59 17.20 -0.50
C ILE A 659 -10.20 18.35 -1.32
N ALA A 660 -10.63 18.07 -2.54
CA ALA A 660 -11.35 19.03 -3.37
C ALA A 660 -12.85 18.70 -3.38
N VAL A 661 -13.70 19.67 -3.11
CA VAL A 661 -15.15 19.46 -2.96
C VAL A 661 -15.90 20.37 -3.92
N ALA A 662 -16.87 19.82 -4.65
CA ALA A 662 -17.67 20.56 -5.61
C ALA A 662 -19.05 19.92 -5.82
N LYS A 663 -19.89 20.52 -6.67
CA LYS A 663 -21.11 19.88 -7.15
C LYS A 663 -20.77 18.69 -8.08
N PRO A 664 -21.60 17.63 -8.14
CA PRO A 664 -21.33 16.43 -8.94
C PRO A 664 -21.23 16.69 -10.45
N LYS A 665 -21.74 17.82 -10.94
CA LYS A 665 -21.61 18.26 -12.34
C LYS A 665 -20.28 18.95 -12.65
N HIS A 666 -19.41 19.15 -11.66
CA HIS A 666 -18.09 19.71 -11.85
C HIS A 666 -17.23 18.74 -12.69
N PRO A 667 -16.39 19.23 -13.64
CA PRO A 667 -15.49 18.37 -14.40
C PRO A 667 -14.58 17.54 -13.48
N ILE A 668 -14.62 16.22 -13.62
CA ILE A 668 -13.88 15.28 -12.76
C ILE A 668 -12.37 15.47 -12.88
N LEU A 669 -11.89 15.77 -14.08
CA LEU A 669 -10.46 16.01 -14.33
C LEU A 669 -9.94 17.22 -13.56
N GLU A 670 -10.69 18.32 -13.58
CA GLU A 670 -10.32 19.54 -12.85
C GLU A 670 -10.44 19.35 -11.35
N LEU A 671 -11.43 18.58 -10.90
CA LEU A 671 -11.54 18.18 -9.49
C LEU A 671 -10.34 17.33 -9.05
N TYR A 672 -9.88 16.40 -9.89
CA TYR A 672 -8.74 15.52 -9.63
C TYR A 672 -7.41 16.31 -9.60
N ARG A 673 -7.22 17.23 -10.55
CA ARG A 673 -6.08 18.17 -10.58
C ARG A 673 -6.06 19.04 -9.33
N SER A 674 -7.20 19.60 -8.98
CA SER A 674 -7.39 20.44 -7.79
C SER A 674 -7.03 19.72 -6.49
N ALA A 675 -7.50 18.49 -6.29
CA ALA A 675 -7.11 17.70 -5.12
C ALA A 675 -5.62 17.35 -5.12
N GLY A 676 -5.04 17.08 -6.30
CA GLY A 676 -3.60 16.85 -6.46
C GLY A 676 -2.78 18.07 -6.09
N TYR A 677 -3.21 19.24 -6.54
CA TYR A 677 -2.58 20.52 -6.23
C TYR A 677 -2.63 20.81 -4.72
N LEU A 678 -3.78 20.58 -4.08
CA LEU A 678 -3.92 20.68 -2.62
C LEU A 678 -3.00 19.69 -1.88
N LEU A 679 -2.89 18.46 -2.37
CA LEU A 679 -2.00 17.45 -1.81
C LEU A 679 -0.52 17.84 -1.94
N ASP A 680 -0.06 18.12 -3.16
CA ASP A 680 1.36 18.28 -3.47
C ASP A 680 1.89 19.65 -3.04
N LYS A 681 1.16 20.73 -3.31
CA LYS A 681 1.59 22.09 -2.95
C LYS A 681 1.38 22.36 -1.47
N TYR A 682 0.19 22.06 -0.93
CA TYR A 682 -0.18 22.44 0.44
C TYR A 682 0.12 21.37 1.48
N ALA A 683 -0.49 20.18 1.36
CA ALA A 683 -0.36 19.16 2.42
C ALA A 683 1.07 18.63 2.56
N LYS A 684 1.73 18.23 1.46
CA LYS A 684 3.12 17.71 1.49
C LYS A 684 4.15 18.79 1.82
N GLY A 685 3.97 19.99 1.26
CA GLY A 685 4.87 21.13 1.46
C GLY A 685 5.09 21.44 2.94
N SER A 686 4.00 21.46 3.73
CA SER A 686 4.06 21.74 5.16
C SER A 686 4.42 20.51 6.02
N ALA A 687 4.09 19.29 5.58
CA ALA A 687 4.33 18.06 6.35
C ALA A 687 5.78 17.57 6.32
N ARG A 688 6.59 17.96 5.33
CA ARG A 688 7.93 17.39 5.11
C ARG A 688 8.86 17.55 6.32
N GLY A 689 8.84 18.71 6.97
CA GLY A 689 9.68 18.97 8.15
C GLY A 689 9.34 18.07 9.32
N GLU A 690 8.06 17.95 9.67
CA GLU A 690 7.60 17.07 10.76
C GLU A 690 7.79 15.59 10.42
N SER A 691 7.56 15.20 9.15
CA SER A 691 7.76 13.83 8.69
C SER A 691 9.23 13.38 8.82
N VAL A 692 10.19 14.27 8.54
CA VAL A 692 11.63 13.97 8.75
C VAL A 692 11.94 13.78 10.24
N LYS A 693 11.37 14.61 11.14
CA LYS A 693 11.57 14.45 12.59
C LYS A 693 11.02 13.11 13.09
N ILE A 694 9.83 12.73 12.63
CA ILE A 694 9.21 11.44 12.96
C ILE A 694 10.07 10.28 12.45
N ALA A 695 10.49 10.33 11.19
CA ALA A 695 11.35 9.29 10.59
C ALA A 695 12.72 9.19 11.30
N GLY A 696 13.22 10.30 11.85
CA GLY A 696 14.41 10.35 12.72
C GLY A 696 14.17 9.88 14.17
N GLY A 697 12.94 9.52 14.53
CA GLY A 697 12.58 8.96 15.83
C GLY A 697 12.17 9.97 16.91
N SER A 698 11.56 11.09 16.54
CA SER A 698 10.92 12.02 17.48
C SER A 698 9.57 11.47 17.98
N ASP A 699 9.28 11.62 19.28
CA ASP A 699 7.99 11.25 19.90
C ASP A 699 6.86 12.27 19.63
N HIS A 700 6.96 13.06 18.56
CA HIS A 700 5.98 14.09 18.24
C HIS A 700 4.65 13.47 17.75
N LYS A 701 3.52 13.88 18.34
CA LYS A 701 2.17 13.40 17.99
C LYS A 701 1.64 14.07 16.71
N PHE A 702 2.26 13.75 15.58
CA PHE A 702 1.85 14.19 14.25
C PHE A 702 1.51 12.96 13.38
N TYR A 703 0.25 12.87 12.93
CA TYR A 703 -0.26 11.72 12.20
C TYR A 703 -0.32 11.96 10.69
N GLY A 704 -0.17 13.21 10.25
CA GLY A 704 -0.28 13.60 8.86
C GLY A 704 -0.78 15.03 8.68
N SER A 705 -0.93 15.43 7.43
CA SER A 705 -1.44 16.76 7.06
C SER A 705 -2.63 16.66 6.12
N LEU A 706 -3.45 17.70 6.12
CA LEU A 706 -4.56 17.84 5.20
C LEU A 706 -4.69 19.26 4.66
N ALA A 707 -5.14 19.36 3.42
CA ALA A 707 -5.50 20.58 2.73
C ALA A 707 -6.85 20.37 2.04
N PHE A 708 -7.75 21.35 2.10
CA PHE A 708 -9.08 21.20 1.50
C PHE A 708 -9.61 22.51 0.92
N TYR A 709 -10.50 22.38 -0.06
CA TYR A 709 -11.24 23.51 -0.62
C TYR A 709 -12.61 23.07 -1.18
N VAL A 710 -13.63 23.90 -0.96
CA VAL A 710 -14.98 23.73 -1.52
C VAL A 710 -15.26 24.83 -2.54
N ALA A 711 -15.62 24.43 -3.75
CA ALA A 711 -16.12 25.32 -4.79
C ALA A 711 -17.66 25.40 -4.74
N ASP A 712 -18.20 26.61 -4.57
CA ASP A 712 -19.66 26.86 -4.62
C ASP A 712 -20.18 27.00 -6.07
N GLY A 713 -19.31 27.44 -6.97
CA GLY A 713 -19.61 27.65 -8.38
C GLY A 713 -18.35 27.91 -9.20
N GLY A 714 -18.48 27.86 -10.52
CA GLY A 714 -17.34 27.94 -11.44
C GLY A 714 -16.53 26.63 -11.52
N VAL A 715 -15.48 26.66 -12.34
CA VAL A 715 -14.56 25.53 -12.50
C VAL A 715 -13.34 25.77 -11.61
N MET A 716 -13.13 24.88 -10.65
CA MET A 716 -11.97 24.85 -9.77
C MET A 716 -10.78 24.34 -10.57
N THR A 717 -9.83 25.24 -10.83
CA THR A 717 -8.55 24.95 -11.49
C THR A 717 -7.40 25.24 -10.52
N GLU A 718 -6.21 24.74 -10.81
CA GLU A 718 -5.00 24.99 -10.00
C GLU A 718 -4.71 26.49 -9.85
N HIS A 719 -4.86 27.27 -10.93
CA HIS A 719 -4.68 28.72 -10.90
C HIS A 719 -5.71 29.46 -10.04
N VAL A 720 -6.98 29.01 -10.10
CA VAL A 720 -8.05 29.59 -9.27
C VAL A 720 -7.80 29.28 -7.80
N LEU A 721 -7.41 28.05 -7.48
CA LEU A 721 -7.05 27.66 -6.11
C LEU A 721 -5.90 28.50 -5.57
N ASP A 722 -4.84 28.66 -6.36
CA ASP A 722 -3.67 29.45 -5.95
C ASP A 722 -4.07 30.88 -5.60
N HIS A 723 -4.79 31.53 -6.53
CA HIS A 723 -5.24 32.89 -6.35
C HIS A 723 -6.16 33.07 -5.13
N VAL A 724 -7.11 32.15 -4.93
CA VAL A 724 -8.07 32.25 -3.82
C VAL A 724 -7.38 32.00 -2.48
N ILE A 725 -6.51 30.98 -2.38
CA ILE A 725 -5.81 30.68 -1.13
C ILE A 725 -4.85 31.82 -0.77
N ASP A 726 -4.13 32.38 -1.75
CA ASP A 726 -3.27 33.55 -1.53
C ASP A 726 -4.09 34.78 -1.09
N LEU A 727 -5.23 35.03 -1.72
CA LEU A 727 -6.11 36.14 -1.34
C LEU A 727 -6.62 36.01 0.09
N VAL A 728 -7.18 34.86 0.45
CA VAL A 728 -7.72 34.60 1.80
C VAL A 728 -6.58 34.59 2.83
N GLY A 729 -5.43 34.05 2.44
CA GLY A 729 -4.21 34.02 3.23
C GLY A 729 -3.65 35.40 3.56
N SER A 730 -3.56 36.27 2.55
CA SER A 730 -3.13 37.68 2.72
C SER A 730 -4.03 38.46 3.69
N LYS A 731 -5.31 38.08 3.78
CA LYS A 731 -6.29 38.63 4.73
C LYS A 731 -6.26 37.96 6.10
N ARG A 732 -5.39 36.97 6.32
CA ARG A 732 -5.22 36.18 7.55
C ARG A 732 -6.50 35.44 7.96
N LEU A 733 -7.30 35.06 6.97
CA LEU A 733 -8.59 34.37 7.12
C LEU A 733 -8.48 32.85 6.92
N SER A 734 -7.28 32.36 6.61
CA SER A 734 -6.97 30.94 6.48
C SER A 734 -5.65 30.58 7.16
N LEU A 735 -5.55 29.35 7.67
CA LEU A 735 -4.31 28.72 8.12
C LEU A 735 -3.53 28.05 6.97
N MET A 736 -4.11 27.94 5.77
CA MET A 736 -3.43 27.38 4.59
C MET A 736 -2.40 28.33 3.95
N TYR A 737 -2.05 29.43 4.64
CA TYR A 737 -1.11 30.46 4.19
C TYR A 737 -0.25 30.98 5.35
N ASP A 738 1.08 31.04 5.19
CA ASP A 738 2.01 31.48 6.23
C ASP A 738 2.67 32.87 6.00
N GLU A 739 3.05 33.61 7.07
CA GLU A 739 3.52 35.02 7.08
C GLU A 739 4.82 35.24 6.30
N MET A 740 5.55 34.18 5.96
CA MET A 740 6.77 34.24 5.14
C MET A 740 6.53 33.93 3.65
N GLY A 741 5.27 33.90 3.18
CA GLY A 741 4.94 33.39 1.84
C GLY A 741 5.13 31.87 1.74
N LYS A 742 5.14 31.18 2.89
CA LYS A 742 5.20 29.71 2.94
C LYS A 742 3.78 29.16 2.86
N ILE A 743 3.67 28.07 2.13
CA ILE A 743 2.44 27.32 1.96
C ILE A 743 2.09 26.62 3.29
N GLY A 744 0.86 26.79 3.79
CA GLY A 744 0.38 26.18 5.03
C GLY A 744 -0.58 25.01 4.80
N SER A 745 -0.75 24.16 5.81
CA SER A 745 -1.72 23.07 5.82
C SER A 745 -2.24 22.84 7.24
N TYR A 746 -3.30 22.05 7.40
CA TYR A 746 -3.69 21.58 8.73
C TYR A 746 -2.89 20.35 9.11
N MET A 747 -2.46 20.31 10.36
CA MET A 747 -1.87 19.12 10.96
C MET A 747 -2.95 18.26 11.62
N ILE A 748 -2.81 16.95 11.48
CA ILE A 748 -3.56 15.96 12.25
C ILE A 748 -2.72 15.70 13.49
N SER A 749 -2.91 16.54 14.50
CA SER A 749 -2.15 16.58 15.75
C SER A 749 -3.03 17.09 16.88
N SER A 750 -2.48 17.19 18.08
CA SER A 750 -3.19 17.73 19.24
C SER A 750 -3.80 19.10 18.97
N ILE A 751 -4.98 19.38 19.53
CA ILE A 751 -5.67 20.68 19.46
C ILE A 751 -4.84 21.85 20.00
N GLN A 752 -3.80 21.57 20.81
CA GLN A 752 -2.88 22.60 21.32
C GLN A 752 -1.94 23.16 20.23
N GLU A 753 -1.74 22.43 19.13
CA GLU A 753 -0.94 22.89 18.01
C GLU A 753 -1.68 23.94 17.18
N ASP A 754 -1.00 25.03 16.82
CA ASP A 754 -1.63 26.21 16.23
C ASP A 754 -2.36 25.92 14.91
N ASN A 755 -1.85 24.97 14.13
CA ASN A 755 -2.39 24.56 12.83
C ASN A 755 -3.17 23.23 12.89
N SER A 756 -3.58 22.77 14.07
CA SER A 756 -4.36 21.53 14.18
C SER A 756 -5.76 21.66 13.60
N ILE A 757 -6.17 20.68 12.79
CA ILE A 757 -7.55 20.59 12.26
C ILE A 757 -8.60 20.50 13.39
N PHE A 758 -8.22 19.95 14.53
CA PHE A 758 -9.12 19.75 15.67
C PHE A 758 -9.59 21.06 16.29
N ARG A 759 -8.87 22.17 16.08
CA ARG A 759 -9.32 23.52 16.46
C ARG A 759 -10.61 23.90 15.74
N LEU A 760 -10.72 23.56 14.45
CA LEU A 760 -11.93 23.82 13.66
C LEU A 760 -13.02 22.79 13.98
N LEU A 761 -12.67 21.51 14.09
CA LEU A 761 -13.64 20.45 14.38
C LEU A 761 -14.28 20.59 15.77
N SER A 762 -13.54 21.05 16.77
CA SER A 762 -14.07 21.29 18.12
C SER A 762 -15.17 22.36 18.14
N ILE A 763 -15.16 23.33 17.23
CA ILE A 763 -16.25 24.31 17.12
C ILE A 763 -17.51 23.65 16.55
N VAL A 764 -17.33 22.79 15.55
CA VAL A 764 -18.44 22.12 14.85
C VAL A 764 -19.07 21.04 15.71
N PHE A 765 -18.27 20.22 16.39
CA PHE A 765 -18.72 19.00 17.06
C PHE A 765 -18.63 19.08 18.59
N GLY A 766 -17.81 19.98 19.15
CA GLY A 766 -17.55 20.10 20.60
C GLY A 766 -16.43 19.18 21.09
N ASP A 767 -15.49 19.72 21.86
CA ASP A 767 -14.38 19.03 22.56
C ASP A 767 -13.83 17.74 21.89
N ILE A 768 -13.50 17.82 20.60
CA ILE A 768 -12.83 16.74 19.86
C ILE A 768 -11.34 17.07 19.74
N ASP A 769 -10.50 16.12 20.15
CA ASP A 769 -9.05 16.15 19.98
C ASP A 769 -8.59 14.83 19.36
N ILE A 770 -7.32 14.73 18.94
CA ILE A 770 -6.74 13.54 18.33
C ILE A 770 -6.83 12.30 19.24
N GLU A 771 -6.76 12.49 20.56
CA GLU A 771 -6.84 11.41 21.55
C GLU A 771 -8.28 10.92 21.76
N THR A 772 -9.25 11.83 21.67
CA THR A 772 -10.68 11.53 21.83
C THR A 772 -11.38 11.23 20.50
N PHE A 773 -10.68 11.39 19.37
CA PHE A 773 -11.24 11.21 18.04
C PHE A 773 -11.74 9.79 17.83
N ASN A 774 -13.05 9.68 17.63
CA ASN A 774 -13.75 8.46 17.27
C ASN A 774 -14.50 8.66 15.95
N TYR A 775 -13.93 8.14 14.85
CA TYR A 775 -14.51 8.30 13.52
C TYR A 775 -15.94 7.71 13.43
N ARG A 776 -16.24 6.63 14.17
CA ARG A 776 -17.56 5.99 14.17
C ARG A 776 -18.61 6.93 14.74
N GLY A 777 -18.37 7.44 15.94
CA GLY A 777 -19.29 8.39 16.59
C GLY A 777 -19.51 9.66 15.76
N LEU A 778 -18.44 10.15 15.11
CA LEU A 778 -18.53 11.32 14.23
C LEU A 778 -19.33 11.02 12.95
N MET A 779 -19.10 9.88 12.30
CA MET A 779 -19.87 9.44 11.14
C MET A 779 -21.34 9.25 11.47
N ASP A 780 -21.66 8.62 12.61
CA ASP A 780 -23.04 8.44 13.07
C ASP A 780 -23.75 9.78 13.21
N MET A 781 -23.12 10.74 13.88
CA MET A 781 -23.68 12.07 14.08
C MET A 781 -23.98 12.76 12.73
N ILE A 782 -23.05 12.70 11.79
CA ILE A 782 -23.16 13.37 10.49
C ILE A 782 -24.19 12.68 9.59
N ILE A 783 -24.08 11.36 9.41
CA ILE A 783 -24.94 10.60 8.49
C ILE A 783 -26.39 10.61 8.99
N ASN A 784 -26.63 10.43 10.30
CA ASN A 784 -27.98 10.50 10.86
C ASN A 784 -28.57 11.90 10.68
N SER A 785 -27.79 12.96 10.92
CA SER A 785 -28.26 14.33 10.73
C SER A 785 -28.65 14.63 9.28
N ILE A 786 -27.88 14.14 8.30
CA ILE A 786 -28.20 14.31 6.89
C ILE A 786 -29.47 13.54 6.52
N ASN A 787 -29.59 12.30 6.99
CA ASN A 787 -30.76 11.48 6.76
C ASN A 787 -32.03 12.06 7.40
N GLU A 788 -31.93 12.62 8.61
CA GLU A 788 -32.99 13.37 9.29
C GLU A 788 -33.39 14.60 8.48
N LYS A 789 -32.43 15.46 8.13
CA LYS A 789 -32.68 16.67 7.34
C LYS A 789 -33.38 16.35 6.01
N GLN A 790 -33.02 15.25 5.36
CA GLN A 790 -33.66 14.78 4.14
C GLN A 790 -35.06 14.18 4.34
N ARG A 791 -35.44 13.78 5.56
CA ARG A 791 -36.76 13.20 5.88
C ARG A 791 -37.74 14.23 6.46
N SER A 792 -37.30 15.00 7.45
CA SER A 792 -38.13 15.93 8.22
C SER A 792 -37.92 17.40 7.86
N GLY A 793 -36.86 17.73 7.10
CA GLY A 793 -36.48 19.12 6.84
C GLY A 793 -35.76 19.81 8.00
N GLU A 794 -35.53 19.14 9.14
CA GLU A 794 -34.85 19.68 10.32
C GLU A 794 -33.83 18.67 10.87
N SER A 795 -32.72 19.17 11.43
CA SER A 795 -31.76 18.37 12.20
C SER A 795 -30.90 19.27 13.09
N ASP A 796 -30.63 18.85 14.32
CA ASP A 796 -29.90 19.64 15.32
C ASP A 796 -28.49 20.03 14.86
N LEU A 797 -27.73 19.08 14.31
CA LEU A 797 -26.40 19.37 13.78
C LEU A 797 -26.49 20.33 12.59
N HIS A 798 -27.46 20.17 11.70
CA HIS A 798 -27.63 21.07 10.56
C HIS A 798 -28.01 22.50 10.98
N ASN A 799 -28.88 22.65 11.98
CA ASN A 799 -29.22 23.94 12.57
C ASN A 799 -27.98 24.58 13.20
N ARG A 800 -27.19 23.81 13.95
CA ARG A 800 -25.90 24.26 14.51
C ARG A 800 -24.91 24.70 13.43
N LEU A 801 -24.78 23.95 12.34
CA LEU A 801 -23.93 24.30 11.20
C LEU A 801 -24.37 25.62 10.55
N THR A 802 -25.67 25.81 10.40
CA THR A 802 -26.27 27.04 9.85
C THR A 802 -25.95 28.24 10.73
N ASP A 803 -26.09 28.10 12.04
CA ASP A 803 -25.73 29.15 12.99
C ASP A 803 -24.24 29.49 12.93
N ILE A 804 -23.36 28.49 12.98
CA ILE A 804 -21.90 28.68 12.91
C ILE A 804 -21.53 29.41 11.62
N ARG A 805 -22.14 29.06 10.50
CA ARG A 805 -21.94 29.74 9.22
C ARG A 805 -22.34 31.21 9.30
N ASN A 806 -23.54 31.48 9.81
CA ASN A 806 -24.07 32.84 9.89
C ASN A 806 -23.19 33.71 10.81
N ASP A 807 -22.76 33.18 11.95
CA ASP A 807 -21.83 33.82 12.88
C ASP A 807 -20.48 34.11 12.18
N ALA A 808 -19.89 33.12 11.51
CA ALA A 808 -18.63 33.29 10.81
C ALA A 808 -18.72 34.33 9.67
N LEU A 809 -19.80 34.31 8.88
CA LEU A 809 -20.05 35.30 7.82
C LEU A 809 -20.26 36.71 8.38
N ASP A 810 -20.97 36.86 9.49
CA ASP A 810 -21.15 38.14 10.15
C ASP A 810 -19.80 38.71 10.59
N ILE A 811 -18.92 37.88 11.18
CA ILE A 811 -17.56 38.30 11.55
C ILE A 811 -16.76 38.69 10.30
N VAL A 812 -16.75 37.89 9.24
CA VAL A 812 -16.02 38.19 8.00
C VAL A 812 -16.50 39.50 7.37
N LYS A 813 -17.82 39.70 7.23
CA LYS A 813 -18.39 40.93 6.67
C LYS A 813 -17.97 42.15 7.47
N LYS A 814 -18.06 42.09 8.80
CA LYS A 814 -17.72 43.22 9.68
C LYS A 814 -16.22 43.50 9.76
N THR A 815 -15.37 42.52 9.44
CA THR A 815 -13.91 42.67 9.46
C THR A 815 -13.29 43.08 8.12
N LEU A 816 -13.99 42.94 6.99
CA LEU A 816 -13.50 43.37 5.66
C LEU A 816 -13.62 44.88 5.40
N PHE A 817 -14.44 45.61 6.16
CA PHE A 817 -14.73 47.04 5.93
C PHE A 817 -13.97 48.02 6.84
N THR A 818 -13.10 47.56 7.74
CA THR A 818 -12.28 48.44 8.60
C THR A 818 -10.85 47.90 8.72
N ASP A 819 -9.90 48.83 8.72
CA ASP A 819 -8.43 48.73 8.80
C ASP A 819 -7.82 47.35 9.15
N ASP A 820 -6.76 46.96 8.42
CA ASP A 820 -6.13 45.62 8.35
C ASP A 820 -5.59 45.05 9.68
N SER A 821 -5.72 45.78 10.81
CA SER A 821 -5.19 45.34 12.09
C SER A 821 -6.06 44.25 12.72
N VAL A 822 -5.47 43.06 12.88
CA VAL A 822 -6.02 41.91 13.62
C VAL A 822 -6.52 42.31 15.02
N LYS A 823 -5.95 43.37 15.62
CA LYS A 823 -6.43 44.01 16.86
C LYS A 823 -7.89 44.47 16.79
N VAL A 824 -8.34 45.10 15.71
CA VAL A 824 -9.74 45.51 15.53
C VAL A 824 -10.65 44.28 15.42
N LYS A 825 -10.20 43.24 14.69
CA LYS A 825 -10.92 41.97 14.54
C LYS A 825 -11.20 41.30 15.90
N ILE A 826 -10.21 41.25 16.79
CA ILE A 826 -10.33 40.69 18.14
C ILE A 826 -11.19 41.57 19.06
N ILE A 827 -10.95 42.89 19.08
CA ILE A 827 -11.67 43.83 19.97
C ILE A 827 -13.15 43.85 19.62
N TYR A 828 -13.49 43.81 18.33
CA TYR A 828 -14.86 43.74 17.87
C TYR A 828 -15.52 42.40 18.25
N ALA A 829 -14.88 41.27 17.93
CA ALA A 829 -15.42 39.95 18.26
C ALA A 829 -15.60 39.75 19.77
N LYS A 830 -14.67 40.23 20.60
CA LYS A 830 -14.74 40.20 22.07
C LYS A 830 -15.78 41.18 22.64
N ARG A 831 -16.07 42.30 21.98
CA ARG A 831 -17.19 43.20 22.35
C ARG A 831 -18.54 42.58 22.01
N GLN A 832 -18.65 41.84 20.90
CA GLN A 832 -19.88 41.18 20.48
C GLN A 832 -20.18 39.88 21.24
N SER A 833 -19.18 39.17 21.75
CA SER A 833 -19.39 37.96 22.57
C SER A 833 -20.22 38.21 23.83
N LYS A 834 -20.20 39.44 24.37
CA LYS A 834 -21.06 39.86 25.49
C LYS A 834 -22.55 39.98 25.13
N ARG A 835 -22.90 40.01 23.84
CA ARG A 835 -24.28 40.06 23.33
C ARG A 835 -24.79 38.73 22.74
N LEU A 836 -23.88 37.85 22.31
CA LEU A 836 -24.20 36.69 21.45
C LEU A 836 -23.92 35.30 22.09
N GLY A 837 -23.46 35.23 23.34
CA GLY A 837 -23.40 34.00 24.13
C GLY A 837 -22.09 33.19 24.06
N HIS A 838 -22.11 31.97 24.62
CA HIS A 838 -20.92 31.11 24.82
C HIS A 838 -20.25 30.62 23.52
N ARG A 839 -21.01 30.41 22.44
CA ARG A 839 -20.52 29.90 21.15
C ARG A 839 -19.48 30.82 20.47
N TYR A 840 -19.64 32.13 20.63
CA TYR A 840 -18.68 33.14 20.15
C TYR A 840 -17.34 33.06 20.90
N ILE A 841 -17.37 32.65 22.17
CA ILE A 841 -16.17 32.46 22.98
C ILE A 841 -15.38 31.27 22.45
N ASP A 842 -16.03 30.19 22.03
CA ASP A 842 -15.36 29.02 21.46
C ASP A 842 -14.70 29.32 20.11
N ILE A 843 -15.38 30.07 19.22
CA ILE A 843 -14.77 30.54 17.96
C ILE A 843 -13.51 31.37 18.24
N LEU A 844 -13.56 32.27 19.21
CA LEU A 844 -12.40 33.08 19.59
C LEU A 844 -11.31 32.25 20.26
N LYS A 845 -11.67 31.36 21.18
CA LYS A 845 -10.75 30.49 21.91
C LYS A 845 -10.00 29.57 20.96
N TYR A 846 -10.71 28.92 20.05
CA TYR A 846 -10.13 27.89 19.20
C TYR A 846 -9.58 28.42 17.90
N LEU A 847 -10.07 29.50 17.28
CA LEU A 847 -9.51 29.95 16.00
C LEU A 847 -8.51 31.08 16.13
N PHE A 848 -8.57 31.89 17.18
CA PHE A 848 -7.66 33.01 17.27
C PHE A 848 -6.27 32.56 17.73
N SER A 849 -5.26 32.69 16.87
CA SER A 849 -3.86 32.52 17.27
C SER A 849 -3.24 33.91 17.53
N LEU A 850 -2.85 34.16 18.79
CA LEU A 850 -2.12 35.37 19.17
C LEU A 850 -0.70 35.39 18.58
N LYS A 851 -0.09 34.21 18.44
CA LYS A 851 1.29 34.05 17.98
C LYS A 851 1.43 34.40 16.50
N GLU A 852 0.48 33.97 15.69
CA GLU A 852 0.48 34.21 14.24
C GLU A 852 -0.47 35.34 13.82
N MET A 853 -1.22 35.91 14.77
CA MET A 853 -2.26 36.92 14.51
C MET A 853 -3.22 36.48 13.38
N ARG A 854 -3.68 35.22 13.41
CA ARG A 854 -4.59 34.62 12.42
C ARG A 854 -5.97 34.33 12.97
N PHE A 855 -6.95 34.36 12.07
CA PHE A 855 -8.33 34.01 12.39
C PHE A 855 -8.99 33.24 11.22
N PRO A 856 -8.86 31.90 11.16
CA PRO A 856 -9.26 31.01 10.06
C PRO A 856 -10.78 30.87 9.85
N LEU A 857 -11.47 31.99 9.65
CA LEU A 857 -12.92 32.02 9.45
C LEU A 857 -13.33 31.44 8.10
N HIS A 858 -12.53 31.64 7.05
CA HIS A 858 -12.81 31.04 5.75
C HIS A 858 -12.79 29.51 5.86
N ASP A 859 -11.81 28.98 6.58
CA ASP A 859 -11.64 27.54 6.75
C ASP A 859 -12.78 26.90 7.54
N LEU A 860 -13.29 27.61 8.54
CA LEU A 860 -14.48 27.20 9.29
C LEU A 860 -15.70 27.10 8.36
N LEU A 861 -15.91 28.09 7.48
CA LEU A 861 -16.99 28.07 6.49
C LEU A 861 -16.85 26.90 5.52
N GLN A 862 -15.62 26.60 5.09
CA GLN A 862 -15.32 25.47 4.22
C GLN A 862 -15.67 24.14 4.91
N ILE A 863 -15.26 23.92 6.16
CA ILE A 863 -15.61 22.70 6.93
C ILE A 863 -17.12 22.56 7.11
N VAL A 864 -17.82 23.65 7.46
CA VAL A 864 -19.28 23.63 7.60
C VAL A 864 -19.95 23.12 6.32
N LYS A 865 -19.47 23.54 5.14
CA LYS A 865 -20.00 23.07 3.85
C LYS A 865 -19.66 21.61 3.58
N ILE A 866 -18.44 21.18 3.90
CA ILE A 866 -18.02 19.78 3.73
C ILE A 866 -18.93 18.87 4.57
N VAL A 867 -19.02 19.13 5.88
CA VAL A 867 -19.82 18.36 6.85
C VAL A 867 -21.30 18.42 6.52
N GLY A 868 -21.80 19.58 6.10
CA GLY A 868 -23.20 19.77 5.71
C GLY A 868 -23.58 19.13 4.38
N GLY A 869 -22.66 18.48 3.65
CA GLY A 869 -23.00 17.88 2.35
C GLY A 869 -23.26 18.90 1.23
N GLY A 870 -22.77 20.13 1.36
CA GLY A 870 -23.14 21.23 0.46
C GLY A 870 -24.58 21.72 0.62
N ILE A 871 -25.22 21.39 1.75
CA ILE A 871 -26.55 21.85 2.09
C ILE A 871 -26.45 23.30 2.59
N GLU A 872 -26.62 24.25 1.67
CA GLU A 872 -27.01 25.65 1.95
C GLU A 872 -28.16 25.78 2.95
#